data_AF-A0A3S0UEJ0-F1
#
_entry.id   AF-A0A3S0UEJ0-F1
#
_cell.length_a   1.000
_cell.length_b   1.000
_cell.length_c   1.000
_cell.angle_alpha   90.00
_cell.angle_beta   90.00
_cell.angle_gamma   90.00
#
_symmetry.space_group_name_H-M   'P 1'
#
loop_
_entity.id
_entity.type
_entity.pdbx_description
1 polymer ?
#
loop_
_entity_poly.entity_id
_entity_poly.type
_entity_poly.pdbx_seq_one_letter_code
_entity_poly.pdbx_strand_id
1 'polypeptide(L)'
;MDTPSHQRITEWVEKGLKWWQRPLLRSIGDNRLFLMTIACEGGLPLRLLQRENAHLTQFFRTVLENYYQAGQGGEAIAETIARQQAHHLPLSLRHEPVFHLAATLIATIGELQACVGEAADPIAALDQQQSNWRRDLPLRLDDQVAETLLTGLVRRSGELAREAAAQLRWRGRLRETNTGWIVEKHLELPERLTGEQITEWIGASGANHPRLRLLLHTPAGPEVMAWLTQVQGDSKSALYRREWLRRGGLVLAGTTVAQPHRLSLHDGQQDHLLSVRGSEPWGDSPWAFVERDATGKREWLTEGSARTRAESAWVVVTQELVPHVVQGTCTCVGIVAELGRTVYQISGEVDFLTAQQDRYRMSCRAESESEDSFFVSGDLVPQSLQQRPLYRGLPHILVLDQQGRQQPAMGRAQWRPVGDGSPWREIHEVARGRIWLRLIDASGAERCRRQIDVAPHDFHIEADIGAGNQPGVMRLRGLAGARVHIGPDSPAGISIDTKTEQVQLVCPSIPGDLPLLNLLLHWPGSEPITLDLPYPQRGAFFRQAGRPLPNDDWIPLDRLGGLHLVVQDPMGGQRFWLEGELIAHENGLGPRFHQGFYDRLRPLDQGRLDMALFPLQDRIASLLASSHDLQAQVRLVVKNTQNQRLALIRITRFDALLEPDRAMRQARIPEPVLARLGPAWETRVRLNMIRLWAPAEPPVTLQASSSQTACWDIPADLEPGPWWIVGRDGDWMRFRPLLWVVATDNPPAASDDASLAGAIQEPDHDQRQQRLNILLGELGQNPDHPDWPLLFDHLRLAREFPPSSLDVLRCLPKHPRALALALLKADEQTFETVWSLYQQMPFLWTLLAVKDWLEAATAYFGGLQTTLAKLDAGEEIVFGLFQSFRERTSARRFYWRPLCDWLQERLFPNRPLPKSSDLNRARRSSQVVEQQIEQRERGLMGRHDAEEKWPESVEVMGWRRDIAPKYRFAHLAPFYQPVRCAPFVTAYLSLNGITPNERLIYELRLLRAFDREWFDNVYAVALALGLAQKSAES
;
A
#
# COMPACT_ATOMS: atom_id res chain seq x y z
N MET A 1 -5.89 -9.99 -77.65
CA MET A 1 -4.74 -10.81 -77.19
C MET A 1 -5.33 -12.07 -76.60
N ASP A 2 -4.94 -13.24 -77.11
CA ASP A 2 -5.44 -14.53 -76.62
C ASP A 2 -4.88 -14.84 -75.23
N THR A 3 -5.74 -15.34 -74.35
CA THR A 3 -5.36 -15.72 -72.99
C THR A 3 -4.36 -16.88 -73.05
N PRO A 4 -3.18 -16.77 -72.41
CA PRO A 4 -2.17 -17.83 -72.43
C PRO A 4 -2.69 -19.13 -71.79
N SER A 5 -2.14 -20.27 -72.22
CA SER A 5 -2.53 -21.58 -71.69
C SER A 5 -2.19 -21.71 -70.20
N HIS A 6 -3.03 -22.45 -69.44
CA HIS A 6 -2.83 -22.67 -68.01
C HIS A 6 -1.43 -23.18 -67.66
N GLN A 7 -0.85 -24.06 -68.49
CA GLN A 7 0.49 -24.58 -68.29
C GLN A 7 1.57 -23.49 -68.38
N ARG A 8 1.48 -22.56 -69.35
CA ARG A 8 2.39 -21.42 -69.46
C ARG A 8 2.23 -20.46 -68.28
N ILE A 9 1.01 -20.25 -67.81
CA ILE A 9 0.75 -19.43 -66.61
C ILE A 9 1.40 -20.06 -65.37
N THR A 10 1.24 -21.37 -65.16
CA THR A 10 1.86 -22.09 -64.04
C THR A 10 3.39 -22.02 -64.10
N GLU A 11 4.00 -22.24 -65.26
CA GLU A 11 5.45 -22.12 -65.44
C GLU A 11 5.97 -20.70 -65.15
N TRP A 12 5.23 -19.67 -65.57
CA TRP A 12 5.58 -18.28 -65.27
C TRP A 12 5.50 -17.98 -63.78
N VAL A 13 4.46 -18.46 -63.10
CA VAL A 13 4.32 -18.32 -61.65
C VAL A 13 5.45 -19.05 -60.92
N GLU A 14 5.77 -20.29 -61.30
CA GLU A 14 6.90 -21.03 -60.69
C GLU A 14 8.25 -20.33 -60.90
N LYS A 15 8.49 -19.79 -62.10
CA LYS A 15 9.70 -19.00 -62.38
C LYS A 15 9.74 -17.72 -61.56
N GLY A 16 8.62 -17.01 -61.44
CA GLY A 16 8.52 -15.80 -60.63
C GLY A 16 8.77 -16.08 -59.16
N LEU A 17 8.13 -17.10 -58.60
CA LEU A 17 8.34 -17.53 -57.21
C LEU A 17 9.79 -17.96 -56.97
N LYS A 18 10.40 -18.72 -57.88
CA LYS A 18 11.84 -19.06 -57.79
C LYS A 18 12.74 -17.83 -57.86
N TRP A 19 12.42 -16.85 -58.71
CA TRP A 19 13.18 -15.60 -58.81
C TRP A 19 13.13 -14.80 -57.51
N TRP A 20 11.95 -14.74 -56.87
CA TRP A 20 11.75 -14.14 -55.54
C TRP A 20 12.21 -15.04 -54.37
N GLN A 21 12.78 -16.22 -54.65
CA GLN A 21 13.18 -17.20 -53.63
C GLN A 21 12.04 -17.62 -52.69
N ARG A 22 10.81 -17.72 -53.21
CA ARG A 22 9.62 -18.13 -52.46
C ARG A 22 9.24 -19.58 -52.74
N PRO A 23 9.17 -20.44 -51.71
CA PRO A 23 8.77 -21.84 -51.88
C PRO A 23 7.27 -21.96 -52.19
N LEU A 24 6.93 -22.82 -53.15
CA LEU A 24 5.55 -23.08 -53.52
C LEU A 24 4.83 -23.89 -52.42
N LEU A 25 3.74 -23.35 -51.89
CA LEU A 25 2.92 -24.02 -50.88
C LEU A 25 2.25 -25.26 -51.46
N ARG A 26 2.14 -26.29 -50.62
CA ARG A 26 1.49 -27.56 -50.94
C ARG A 26 0.44 -27.90 -49.89
N SER A 27 -0.67 -28.49 -50.33
CA SER A 27 -1.71 -28.99 -49.42
C SER A 27 -1.26 -30.27 -48.69
N ILE A 28 -2.04 -30.70 -47.69
CA ILE A 28 -1.84 -31.98 -46.98
C ILE A 28 -1.86 -33.20 -47.94
N GLY A 29 -2.48 -33.06 -49.13
CA GLY A 29 -2.47 -34.06 -50.22
C GLY A 29 -1.47 -33.78 -51.35
N ASP A 30 -0.39 -33.03 -51.09
CA ASP A 30 0.70 -32.68 -52.02
C ASP A 30 0.30 -31.84 -53.27
N ASN A 31 -0.96 -31.41 -53.37
CA ASN A 31 -1.39 -30.50 -54.43
C ASN A 31 -0.69 -29.13 -54.32
N ARG A 32 -0.19 -28.63 -55.45
CA ARG A 32 0.49 -27.33 -55.59
C ARG A 32 -0.51 -26.17 -55.48
N LEU A 33 -0.29 -25.28 -54.51
CA LEU A 33 -1.19 -24.17 -54.19
C LEU A 33 -0.65 -22.82 -54.70
N PHE A 34 -0.65 -22.65 -56.03
CA PHE A 34 -0.11 -21.45 -56.69
C PHE A 34 -0.75 -20.14 -56.22
N LEU A 35 -2.08 -20.08 -56.23
CA LEU A 35 -2.83 -18.89 -55.84
C LEU A 35 -2.66 -18.58 -54.35
N MET A 36 -2.60 -19.61 -53.50
CA MET A 36 -2.37 -19.41 -52.06
C MET A 36 -0.96 -18.89 -51.78
N THR A 37 0.04 -19.44 -52.48
CA THR A 37 1.43 -18.98 -52.36
C THR A 37 1.54 -17.51 -52.72
N ILE A 38 0.97 -17.11 -53.85
CA ILE A 38 0.95 -15.69 -54.27
C ILE A 38 0.13 -14.84 -53.28
N ALA A 39 -0.98 -15.36 -52.77
CA ALA A 39 -1.81 -14.64 -51.79
C ALA A 39 -1.03 -14.35 -50.51
N CYS A 40 -0.32 -15.32 -49.93
CA CYS A 40 0.49 -15.14 -48.73
C CYS A 40 1.62 -14.12 -48.92
N GLU A 41 2.24 -14.08 -50.10
CA GLU A 41 3.26 -13.06 -50.44
C GLU A 41 2.68 -11.66 -50.65
N GLY A 42 1.37 -11.56 -50.91
CA GLY A 42 0.63 -10.31 -51.03
C GLY A 42 0.06 -9.77 -49.72
N GLY A 43 0.24 -10.48 -48.60
CA GLY A 43 -0.37 -10.19 -47.29
C GLY A 43 -1.50 -11.17 -46.92
N LEU A 44 -2.22 -10.92 -45.82
CA LEU A 44 -3.42 -11.73 -45.53
C LEU A 44 -4.47 -11.49 -46.63
N PRO A 45 -5.09 -12.55 -47.20
CA PRO A 45 -6.10 -12.38 -48.23
C PRO A 45 -7.37 -11.74 -47.64
N LEU A 46 -7.49 -10.41 -47.75
CA LEU A 46 -8.53 -9.60 -47.12
C LEU A 46 -9.96 -9.94 -47.59
N ARG A 47 -10.12 -10.45 -48.82
CA ARG A 47 -11.43 -10.96 -49.31
C ARG A 47 -11.83 -12.29 -48.68
N LEU A 48 -10.88 -13.04 -48.10
CA LEU A 48 -11.16 -14.23 -47.28
C LEU A 48 -11.61 -13.84 -45.87
N LEU A 49 -11.11 -12.72 -45.32
CA LEU A 49 -11.62 -12.12 -44.06
C LEU A 49 -13.12 -11.78 -44.16
N GLN A 50 -13.61 -11.35 -45.33
CA GLN A 50 -15.05 -11.09 -45.54
C GLN A 50 -15.93 -12.35 -45.47
N ARG A 51 -15.40 -13.52 -45.84
CA ARG A 51 -16.16 -14.80 -45.85
C ARG A 51 -16.03 -15.59 -44.56
N GLU A 52 -14.89 -15.51 -43.86
CA GLU A 52 -14.57 -16.30 -42.67
C GLU A 52 -14.30 -15.43 -41.42
N ASN A 53 -14.91 -14.23 -41.38
CA ASN A 53 -14.61 -13.15 -40.42
C ASN A 53 -14.58 -13.60 -38.95
N ALA A 54 -15.51 -14.45 -38.53
CA ALA A 54 -15.62 -14.91 -37.14
C ALA A 54 -14.43 -15.79 -36.70
N HIS A 55 -13.97 -16.70 -37.56
CA HIS A 55 -12.89 -17.64 -37.23
C HIS A 55 -11.53 -16.94 -37.16
N LEU A 56 -11.26 -16.06 -38.13
CA LEU A 56 -10.03 -15.28 -38.15
C LEU A 56 -9.98 -14.27 -36.99
N THR A 57 -11.07 -13.54 -36.74
CA THR A 57 -11.13 -12.60 -35.60
C THR A 57 -10.95 -13.32 -34.27
N GLN A 58 -11.58 -14.49 -34.08
CA GLN A 58 -11.38 -15.31 -32.90
C GLN A 58 -9.92 -15.77 -32.77
N PHE A 59 -9.31 -16.25 -33.84
CA PHE A 59 -7.92 -16.66 -33.86
C PHE A 59 -6.98 -15.53 -33.44
N PHE A 60 -7.05 -14.36 -34.09
CA PHE A 60 -6.20 -13.22 -33.73
C PHE A 60 -6.43 -12.74 -32.30
N ARG A 61 -7.68 -12.72 -31.84
CA ARG A 61 -7.99 -12.36 -30.45
C ARG A 61 -7.35 -13.34 -29.46
N THR A 62 -7.49 -14.65 -29.69
CA THR A 62 -6.91 -15.67 -28.78
C THR A 62 -5.38 -15.66 -28.83
N VAL A 63 -4.76 -15.42 -29.99
CA VAL A 63 -3.30 -15.26 -30.08
C VAL A 63 -2.85 -14.01 -29.33
N LEU A 64 -3.55 -12.87 -29.47
CA LEU A 64 -3.27 -11.63 -28.73
C LEU A 64 -3.40 -11.83 -27.21
N GLU A 65 -4.48 -12.47 -26.75
CA GLU A 65 -4.72 -12.76 -25.34
C GLU A 65 -3.60 -13.61 -24.74
N ASN A 66 -3.23 -14.71 -25.40
CA ASN A 66 -2.15 -15.58 -24.96
C ASN A 66 -0.78 -14.90 -25.06
N TYR A 67 -0.58 -13.99 -26.01
CA TYR A 67 0.66 -13.21 -26.15
C TYR A 67 0.87 -12.26 -24.96
N TYR A 68 -0.20 -11.59 -24.50
CA TYR A 68 -0.16 -10.78 -23.27
C TYR A 68 -0.01 -11.63 -22.01
N GLN A 69 -0.68 -12.79 -21.93
CA GLN A 69 -0.51 -13.73 -20.82
C GLN A 69 0.92 -14.25 -20.70
N ALA A 70 1.60 -14.48 -21.84
CA ALA A 70 3.00 -14.91 -21.90
C ALA A 70 4.02 -13.78 -21.64
N GLY A 71 3.57 -12.57 -21.27
CA GLY A 71 4.45 -11.47 -20.89
C GLY A 71 5.10 -10.73 -22.07
N GLN A 72 4.56 -10.85 -23.28
CA GLN A 72 5.04 -10.16 -24.49
C GLN A 72 6.52 -10.44 -24.81
N GLY A 73 6.79 -11.56 -25.50
CA GLY A 73 8.16 -11.99 -25.81
C GLY A 73 8.54 -11.93 -27.29
N GLY A 74 7.97 -10.97 -28.02
CA GLY A 74 8.27 -10.73 -29.43
C GLY A 74 7.67 -11.75 -30.39
N GLU A 75 8.03 -11.61 -31.68
CA GLU A 75 7.42 -12.32 -32.80
C GLU A 75 7.53 -13.85 -32.70
N ALA A 76 8.68 -14.38 -32.27
CA ALA A 76 8.89 -15.83 -32.15
C ALA A 76 7.92 -16.51 -31.16
N ILE A 77 7.59 -15.81 -30.07
CA ILE A 77 6.61 -16.29 -29.09
C ILE A 77 5.19 -16.19 -29.67
N ALA A 78 4.86 -15.08 -30.33
CA ALA A 78 3.58 -14.93 -31.01
C ALA A 78 3.36 -16.01 -32.09
N GLU A 79 4.42 -16.42 -32.80
CA GLU A 79 4.36 -17.47 -33.83
C GLU A 79 4.12 -18.85 -33.22
N THR A 80 4.78 -19.15 -32.10
CA THR A 80 4.55 -20.40 -31.36
C THR A 80 3.09 -20.49 -30.89
N ILE A 81 2.55 -19.38 -30.36
CA ILE A 81 1.15 -19.28 -29.94
C ILE A 81 0.23 -19.45 -31.15
N ALA A 82 0.50 -18.77 -32.27
CA ALA A 82 -0.28 -18.88 -33.50
C ALA A 82 -0.36 -20.33 -34.00
N ARG A 83 0.73 -21.10 -33.95
CA ARG A 83 0.74 -22.53 -34.29
C ARG A 83 -0.14 -23.37 -33.36
N GLN A 84 -0.10 -23.12 -32.05
CA GLN A 84 -0.93 -23.82 -31.07
C GLN A 84 -2.43 -23.53 -31.27
N GLN A 85 -2.75 -22.30 -31.69
CA GLN A 85 -4.11 -21.84 -31.91
C GLN A 85 -4.63 -22.12 -33.33
N ALA A 86 -3.87 -22.85 -34.17
CA ALA A 86 -4.22 -23.15 -35.56
C ALA A 86 -5.58 -23.87 -35.73
N HIS A 87 -6.08 -24.54 -34.69
CA HIS A 87 -7.37 -25.20 -34.68
C HIS A 87 -8.56 -24.22 -34.82
N HIS A 88 -8.38 -22.95 -34.46
CA HIS A 88 -9.37 -21.89 -34.69
C HIS A 88 -9.46 -21.45 -36.16
N LEU A 89 -8.44 -21.74 -36.98
CA LEU A 89 -8.43 -21.46 -38.41
C LEU A 89 -9.03 -22.61 -39.24
N PRO A 90 -9.69 -22.30 -40.36
CA PRO A 90 -10.09 -23.29 -41.36
C PRO A 90 -8.87 -24.00 -41.98
N LEU A 91 -9.06 -25.26 -42.39
CA LEU A 91 -7.99 -26.13 -42.90
C LEU A 91 -7.17 -25.50 -44.04
N SER A 92 -7.82 -24.67 -44.88
CA SER A 92 -7.18 -23.95 -45.99
C SER A 92 -6.21 -22.84 -45.56
N LEU A 93 -6.23 -22.43 -44.29
CA LEU A 93 -5.42 -21.34 -43.74
C LEU A 93 -4.40 -21.82 -42.69
N ARG A 94 -4.30 -23.13 -42.42
CA ARG A 94 -3.36 -23.71 -41.44
C ARG A 94 -1.98 -23.93 -42.07
N HIS A 95 -1.31 -22.85 -42.44
CA HIS A 95 0.00 -22.88 -43.08
C HIS A 95 0.99 -21.94 -42.38
N GLU A 96 2.28 -22.30 -42.38
CA GLU A 96 3.35 -21.52 -41.72
C GLU A 96 3.36 -20.03 -42.07
N PRO A 97 3.18 -19.59 -43.34
CA PRO A 97 3.15 -18.16 -43.65
C PRO A 97 2.01 -17.40 -42.96
N VAL A 98 0.88 -18.06 -42.68
CA VAL A 98 -0.27 -17.45 -41.99
C VAL A 98 0.05 -17.28 -40.51
N PHE A 99 0.72 -18.26 -39.89
CA PHE A 99 1.14 -18.16 -38.49
C PHE A 99 2.20 -17.08 -38.30
N HIS A 100 3.17 -17.02 -39.20
CA HIS A 100 4.21 -15.99 -39.18
C HIS A 100 3.60 -14.60 -39.35
N LEU A 101 2.78 -14.36 -40.38
CA LEU A 101 2.15 -13.06 -40.60
C LEU A 101 1.24 -12.67 -39.42
N ALA A 102 0.55 -13.64 -38.81
CA ALA A 102 -0.23 -13.37 -37.60
C ALA A 102 0.65 -13.00 -36.41
N ALA A 103 1.78 -13.67 -36.24
CA ALA A 103 2.75 -13.37 -35.20
C ALA A 103 3.34 -11.97 -35.36
N THR A 104 3.75 -11.60 -36.58
CA THR A 104 4.25 -10.26 -36.90
C THR A 104 3.21 -9.22 -36.53
N LEU A 105 1.95 -9.41 -36.96
CA LEU A 105 0.87 -8.47 -36.67
C LEU A 105 0.64 -8.28 -35.16
N ILE A 106 0.57 -9.39 -34.39
CA ILE A 106 0.34 -9.33 -32.94
C ILE A 106 1.52 -8.70 -32.20
N ALA A 107 2.76 -9.02 -32.60
CA ALA A 107 3.96 -8.44 -32.02
C ALA A 107 4.03 -6.93 -32.28
N THR A 108 3.83 -6.49 -33.53
CA THR A 108 3.81 -5.07 -33.91
C THR A 108 2.69 -4.31 -33.19
N ILE A 109 1.49 -4.89 -33.05
CA ILE A 109 0.40 -4.27 -32.26
C ILE A 109 0.80 -4.12 -30.78
N GLY A 110 1.48 -5.13 -30.22
CA GLY A 110 2.01 -5.07 -28.85
C GLY A 110 3.05 -3.95 -28.66
N GLU A 111 3.96 -3.77 -29.63
CA GLU A 111 4.96 -2.70 -29.64
C GLU A 111 4.31 -1.31 -29.76
N LEU A 112 3.38 -1.14 -30.69
CA LEU A 112 2.63 0.10 -30.88
C LEU A 112 1.85 0.48 -29.62
N GLN A 113 1.27 -0.49 -28.92
CA GLN A 113 0.57 -0.24 -27.66
C GLN A 113 1.49 0.36 -26.58
N ALA A 114 2.78 0.01 -26.56
CA ALA A 114 3.74 0.59 -25.63
C ALA A 114 3.99 2.09 -25.88
N CYS A 115 3.85 2.55 -27.13
CA CYS A 115 4.00 3.97 -27.48
C CYS A 115 2.78 4.81 -27.06
N VAL A 116 1.58 4.24 -27.18
CA VAL A 116 0.30 4.95 -26.98
C VAL A 116 -0.04 5.25 -25.53
N GLY A 117 0.40 4.40 -24.60
CA GLY A 117 0.06 4.52 -23.17
C GLY A 117 -1.46 4.35 -22.91
N GLU A 118 -2.03 5.21 -22.05
CA GLU A 118 -3.45 5.18 -21.64
C GLU A 118 -4.37 6.10 -22.47
N ALA A 119 -4.07 6.33 -23.75
CA ALA A 119 -4.92 7.22 -24.56
C ALA A 119 -6.35 6.67 -24.69
N ALA A 120 -7.36 7.54 -24.52
CA ALA A 120 -8.77 7.17 -24.61
C ALA A 120 -9.19 6.67 -26.01
N ASP A 121 -8.52 7.17 -27.05
CA ASP A 121 -8.58 6.63 -28.40
C ASP A 121 -7.17 6.25 -28.86
N PRO A 122 -6.81 4.95 -28.80
CA PRO A 122 -5.48 4.48 -29.18
C PRO A 122 -5.10 4.80 -30.62
N ILE A 123 -6.09 4.83 -31.53
CA ILE A 123 -5.85 5.10 -32.95
C ILE A 123 -5.53 6.58 -33.15
N ALA A 124 -6.31 7.48 -32.56
CA ALA A 124 -6.05 8.92 -32.65
C ALA A 124 -4.70 9.31 -32.04
N ALA A 125 -4.29 8.63 -30.97
CA ALA A 125 -2.98 8.83 -30.35
C ALA A 125 -1.82 8.32 -31.21
N LEU A 126 -1.94 7.14 -31.82
CA LEU A 126 -0.96 6.64 -32.79
C LEU A 126 -0.82 7.59 -33.99
N ASP A 127 -1.93 8.16 -34.45
CA ASP A 127 -1.94 9.10 -35.58
C ASP A 127 -1.20 10.40 -35.26
N GLN A 128 -1.25 10.84 -34.00
CA GLN A 128 -0.52 12.03 -33.53
C GLN A 128 0.96 11.75 -33.24
N GLN A 129 1.27 10.62 -32.60
CA GLN A 129 2.63 10.33 -32.13
C GLN A 129 3.51 9.69 -33.21
N GLN A 130 2.95 8.86 -34.08
CA GLN A 130 3.69 8.13 -35.09
C GLN A 130 2.89 8.04 -36.40
N SER A 131 2.77 9.15 -37.13
CA SER A 131 1.92 9.29 -38.33
C SER A 131 2.08 8.22 -39.43
N ASN A 132 3.20 7.47 -39.45
CA ASN A 132 3.47 6.41 -40.42
C ASN A 132 3.29 4.98 -39.87
N TRP A 133 2.83 4.77 -38.63
CA TRP A 133 2.72 3.45 -37.99
C TRP A 133 1.96 2.41 -38.81
N ARG A 134 0.97 2.88 -39.60
CA ARG A 134 0.18 2.07 -40.53
C ARG A 134 1.02 1.38 -41.63
N ARG A 135 2.20 1.90 -41.96
CA ARG A 135 3.12 1.33 -42.95
C ARG A 135 3.98 0.21 -42.38
N ASP A 136 4.11 0.17 -41.05
CA ASP A 136 4.94 -0.82 -40.34
C ASP A 136 4.17 -2.14 -40.12
N LEU A 137 2.87 -2.17 -40.44
CA LEU A 137 2.03 -3.36 -40.35
C LEU A 137 2.21 -4.28 -41.57
N PRO A 138 2.14 -5.61 -41.39
CA PRO A 138 2.20 -6.60 -42.48
C PRO A 138 0.92 -6.64 -43.34
N LEU A 139 -0.02 -5.71 -43.13
CA LEU A 139 -1.33 -5.63 -43.78
C LEU A 139 -1.48 -4.34 -44.57
N ARG A 140 -2.01 -4.43 -45.79
CA ARG A 140 -2.45 -3.25 -46.54
C ARG A 140 -3.81 -2.79 -46.01
N LEU A 141 -3.86 -1.55 -45.52
CA LEU A 141 -5.04 -0.98 -44.85
C LEU A 141 -6.06 -0.32 -45.80
N ASP A 142 -5.93 -0.52 -47.12
CA ASP A 142 -6.83 0.08 -48.12
C ASP A 142 -8.26 -0.53 -48.11
N ASP A 143 -8.52 -1.54 -47.26
CA ASP A 143 -9.80 -2.25 -47.14
C ASP A 143 -10.44 -1.97 -45.76
N GLN A 144 -11.70 -1.53 -45.77
CA GLN A 144 -12.47 -1.20 -44.56
C GLN A 144 -12.60 -2.37 -43.57
N VAL A 145 -12.49 -3.61 -44.05
CA VAL A 145 -12.49 -4.81 -43.21
C VAL A 145 -11.18 -4.97 -42.44
N ALA A 146 -10.04 -4.65 -43.08
CA ALA A 146 -8.74 -4.66 -42.43
C ALA A 146 -8.65 -3.58 -41.35
N GLU A 147 -9.19 -2.39 -41.63
CA GLU A 147 -9.26 -1.29 -40.69
C GLU A 147 -10.11 -1.62 -39.45
N THR A 148 -11.24 -2.29 -39.64
CA THR A 148 -12.12 -2.73 -38.55
C THR A 148 -11.45 -3.78 -37.66
N LEU A 149 -10.80 -4.79 -38.26
CA LEU A 149 -10.05 -5.81 -37.53
C LEU A 149 -8.90 -5.18 -36.74
N LEU A 150 -8.12 -4.31 -37.38
CA LEU A 150 -6.98 -3.65 -36.75
C LEU A 150 -7.42 -2.78 -35.57
N THR A 151 -8.47 -1.97 -35.75
CA THR A 151 -9.02 -1.12 -34.69
C THR A 151 -9.54 -1.97 -33.53
N GLY A 152 -10.18 -3.10 -33.83
CA GLY A 152 -10.59 -4.08 -32.83
C GLY A 152 -9.40 -4.66 -32.06
N LEU A 153 -8.33 -5.05 -32.75
CA LEU A 153 -7.13 -5.60 -32.14
C LEU A 153 -6.35 -4.57 -31.32
N VAL A 154 -6.17 -3.34 -31.81
CA VAL A 154 -5.49 -2.27 -31.05
C VAL A 154 -6.27 -1.92 -29.79
N ARG A 155 -7.60 -1.77 -29.87
CA ARG A 155 -8.43 -1.54 -28.68
C ARG A 155 -8.34 -2.69 -27.69
N ARG A 156 -8.44 -3.94 -28.17
CA ARG A 156 -8.30 -5.13 -27.33
C ARG A 156 -6.90 -5.27 -26.75
N SER A 157 -5.87 -4.90 -27.49
CA SER A 157 -4.48 -4.83 -27.03
C SER A 157 -4.33 -3.82 -25.91
N GLY A 158 -4.97 -2.66 -26.02
CA GLY A 158 -5.03 -1.65 -24.95
C GLY A 158 -5.84 -2.10 -23.73
N GLU A 159 -6.90 -2.91 -23.91
CA GLU A 159 -7.59 -3.59 -22.80
C GLU A 159 -6.68 -4.60 -22.12
N LEU A 160 -6.07 -5.51 -22.86
CA LEU A 160 -5.21 -6.57 -22.34
C LEU A 160 -3.93 -6.02 -21.71
N ALA A 161 -3.35 -4.96 -22.28
CA ALA A 161 -2.22 -4.24 -21.69
C ALA A 161 -2.61 -3.62 -20.35
N ARG A 162 -3.80 -3.02 -20.26
CA ARG A 162 -4.34 -2.51 -18.99
C ARG A 162 -4.64 -3.63 -18.01
N GLU A 163 -5.24 -4.73 -18.43
CA GLU A 163 -5.51 -5.90 -17.58
C GLU A 163 -4.21 -6.53 -17.04
N ALA A 164 -3.20 -6.71 -17.90
CA ALA A 164 -1.89 -7.24 -17.53
C ALA A 164 -1.09 -6.28 -16.64
N ALA A 165 -1.13 -4.97 -16.93
CA ALA A 165 -0.54 -3.94 -16.09
C ALA A 165 -1.34 -3.70 -14.80
N ALA A 166 -2.60 -4.14 -14.75
CA ALA A 166 -3.47 -4.01 -13.60
C ALA A 166 -3.31 -5.13 -12.55
N GLN A 167 -2.47 -6.13 -12.81
CA GLN A 167 -2.26 -7.22 -11.87
C GLN A 167 -1.38 -6.78 -10.70
N LEU A 168 -1.91 -6.90 -9.49
CA LEU A 168 -1.13 -6.77 -8.26
C LEU A 168 -0.20 -7.97 -8.13
N ARG A 169 1.11 -7.76 -8.23
CA ARG A 169 2.12 -8.84 -8.17
C ARG A 169 3.48 -8.37 -7.68
N TRP A 170 4.25 -9.29 -7.12
CA TRP A 170 5.67 -9.08 -6.86
C TRP A 170 6.51 -9.50 -8.08
N ARG A 171 7.39 -8.62 -8.54
CA ARG A 171 8.44 -8.95 -9.52
C ARG A 171 9.79 -9.06 -8.84
N GLY A 172 10.43 -10.21 -8.95
CA GLY A 172 11.81 -10.38 -8.53
C GLY A 172 12.80 -9.87 -9.59
N ARG A 173 13.89 -9.26 -9.15
CA ARG A 173 14.99 -8.79 -9.99
C ARG A 173 16.33 -9.15 -9.36
N LEU A 174 17.30 -9.44 -10.23
CA LEU A 174 18.70 -9.58 -9.88
C LEU A 174 19.49 -8.41 -10.49
N ARG A 175 20.12 -7.60 -9.63
CA ARG A 175 20.83 -6.39 -10.04
C ARG A 175 22.30 -6.48 -9.67
N GLU A 176 23.15 -6.09 -10.61
CA GLU A 176 24.60 -6.00 -10.43
C GLU A 176 24.96 -4.63 -9.83
N THR A 177 25.89 -4.64 -8.88
CA THR A 177 26.40 -3.45 -8.20
C THR A 177 27.94 -3.45 -8.22
N ASN A 178 28.54 -2.31 -7.88
CA ASN A 178 30.00 -2.17 -7.85
C ASN A 178 30.70 -3.15 -6.89
N THR A 179 29.96 -3.72 -5.92
CA THR A 179 30.49 -4.60 -4.87
C THR A 179 29.97 -6.04 -4.98
N GLY A 180 29.18 -6.38 -6.01
CA GLY A 180 28.62 -7.71 -6.20
C GLY A 180 27.20 -7.68 -6.76
N TRP A 181 26.30 -8.46 -6.15
CA TRP A 181 24.93 -8.63 -6.62
C TRP A 181 23.92 -8.40 -5.51
N ILE A 182 22.75 -7.86 -5.88
CA ILE A 182 21.62 -7.64 -4.98
C ILE A 182 20.36 -8.25 -5.61
N VAL A 183 19.54 -8.86 -4.77
CA VAL A 183 18.20 -9.34 -5.13
C VAL A 183 17.13 -8.41 -4.58
N GLU A 184 16.10 -8.17 -5.38
CA GLU A 184 15.01 -7.25 -5.05
C GLU A 184 13.67 -7.84 -5.46
N LYS A 185 12.63 -7.68 -4.65
CA LYS A 185 11.22 -7.85 -5.05
C LYS A 185 10.56 -6.48 -5.12
N HIS A 186 10.00 -6.16 -6.28
CA HIS A 186 9.26 -4.92 -6.54
C HIS A 186 7.77 -5.23 -6.56
N LEU A 187 6.97 -4.55 -5.74
CA LEU A 187 5.52 -4.65 -5.84
C LEU A 187 5.04 -3.81 -7.02
N GLU A 188 4.48 -4.48 -8.02
CA GLU A 188 3.74 -3.81 -9.08
C GLU A 188 2.31 -3.58 -8.62
N LEU A 189 2.00 -2.31 -8.38
CA LEU A 189 0.68 -1.84 -8.03
C LEU A 189 0.26 -0.79 -9.07
N PRO A 190 -0.87 -0.99 -9.77
CA PRO A 190 -1.32 -0.09 -10.84
C PRO A 190 -1.52 1.33 -10.31
N GLU A 191 -1.26 2.34 -11.14
CA GLU A 191 -1.54 3.73 -10.75
C GLU A 191 -3.05 3.99 -10.64
N ARG A 192 -3.84 3.36 -11.52
CA ARG A 192 -5.30 3.47 -11.55
C ARG A 192 -5.94 2.09 -11.45
N LEU A 193 -6.99 2.00 -10.64
CA LEU A 193 -7.69 0.76 -10.30
C LEU A 193 -9.19 0.97 -10.39
N THR A 194 -9.92 -0.03 -10.87
CA THR A 194 -11.39 -0.02 -10.84
C THR A 194 -11.90 -0.64 -9.54
N GLY A 195 -13.11 -0.28 -9.12
CA GLY A 195 -13.77 -0.91 -7.97
C GLY A 195 -13.97 -2.41 -8.16
N GLU A 196 -14.13 -2.87 -9.40
CA GLU A 196 -14.20 -4.30 -9.74
C GLU A 196 -12.89 -5.04 -9.44
N GLN A 197 -11.73 -4.47 -9.82
CA GLN A 197 -10.41 -5.05 -9.51
C GLN A 197 -10.16 -5.14 -8.00
N ILE A 198 -10.54 -4.11 -7.25
CA ILE A 198 -10.42 -4.12 -5.78
C ILE A 198 -11.32 -5.18 -5.15
N THR A 199 -12.54 -5.32 -5.67
CA THR A 199 -13.50 -6.36 -5.24
C THR A 199 -12.94 -7.76 -5.51
N GLU A 200 -12.31 -7.97 -6.66
CA GLU A 200 -11.66 -9.21 -7.03
C GLU A 200 -10.51 -9.56 -6.08
N TRP A 201 -9.67 -8.58 -5.72
CA TRP A 201 -8.55 -8.80 -4.80
C TRP A 201 -8.99 -9.17 -3.37
N ILE A 202 -10.09 -8.58 -2.89
CA ILE A 202 -10.60 -8.78 -1.54
C ILE A 202 -11.46 -10.06 -1.45
N GLY A 203 -12.00 -10.55 -2.57
CA GLY A 203 -12.86 -11.74 -2.61
C GLY A 203 -14.23 -11.52 -1.94
N ALA A 204 -14.59 -10.27 -1.64
CA ALA A 204 -15.88 -9.88 -1.08
C ALA A 204 -16.42 -8.64 -1.80
N SER A 205 -17.75 -8.52 -1.89
CA SER A 205 -18.42 -7.29 -2.33
C SER A 205 -18.25 -6.21 -1.26
N GLY A 206 -17.07 -5.58 -1.23
CA GLY A 206 -16.69 -4.58 -0.24
C GLY A 206 -17.28 -3.22 -0.57
N ALA A 207 -17.84 -2.56 0.45
CA ALA A 207 -18.46 -1.24 0.37
C ALA A 207 -17.57 -0.21 -0.35
N ASN A 208 -18.21 0.76 -1.00
CA ASN A 208 -17.51 1.78 -1.77
C ASN A 208 -16.79 2.77 -0.82
N HIS A 209 -15.59 2.40 -0.37
CA HIS A 209 -14.79 3.23 0.51
C HIS A 209 -14.03 4.26 -0.31
N PRO A 210 -14.12 5.56 0.04
CA PRO A 210 -13.46 6.61 -0.75
C PRO A 210 -11.94 6.56 -0.65
N ARG A 211 -11.40 5.82 0.33
CA ARG A 211 -9.96 5.65 0.53
C ARG A 211 -9.66 4.33 1.23
N LEU A 212 -8.76 3.55 0.64
CA LEU A 212 -8.23 2.31 1.17
C LEU A 212 -6.73 2.47 1.43
N ARG A 213 -6.19 1.71 2.38
CA ARG A 213 -4.76 1.72 2.71
C ARG A 213 -4.17 0.36 2.38
N LEU A 214 -3.15 0.32 1.53
CA LEU A 214 -2.38 -0.89 1.30
C LEU A 214 -1.37 -1.06 2.43
N LEU A 215 -1.49 -2.15 3.17
CA LEU A 215 -0.60 -2.51 4.27
C LEU A 215 0.34 -3.64 3.84
N LEU A 216 1.63 -3.49 4.14
CA LEU A 216 2.61 -4.57 4.10
C LEU A 216 2.82 -5.10 5.50
N HIS A 217 2.47 -6.36 5.74
CA HIS A 217 2.78 -7.07 6.97
C HIS A 217 4.10 -7.78 6.83
N THR A 218 5.04 -7.45 7.71
CA THR A 218 6.34 -8.11 7.84
C THR A 218 6.47 -8.67 9.27
N PRO A 219 7.54 -9.43 9.60
CA PRO A 219 7.81 -9.80 11.00
C PRO A 219 7.94 -8.59 11.93
N ALA A 220 8.27 -7.40 11.40
CA ALA A 220 8.33 -6.16 12.16
C ALA A 220 6.96 -5.52 12.42
N GLY A 221 5.89 -6.00 11.78
CA GLY A 221 4.53 -5.46 11.84
C GLY A 221 3.95 -5.02 10.50
N PRO A 222 2.65 -4.68 10.42
CA PRO A 222 2.07 -3.99 9.29
C PRO A 222 2.53 -2.54 9.20
N GLU A 223 2.73 -2.09 7.98
CA GLU A 223 3.07 -0.70 7.67
C GLU A 223 2.26 -0.24 6.45
N VAL A 224 1.82 1.02 6.46
CA VAL A 224 1.08 1.60 5.33
C VAL A 224 2.05 1.92 4.20
N MET A 225 1.87 1.29 3.05
CA MET A 225 2.73 1.47 1.87
C MET A 225 2.14 2.46 0.86
N ALA A 226 0.83 2.38 0.66
CA ALA A 226 0.13 3.21 -0.31
C ALA A 226 -1.30 3.53 0.13
N TRP A 227 -1.84 4.60 -0.43
CA TRP A 227 -3.27 4.90 -0.40
C TRP A 227 -3.89 4.65 -1.76
N LEU A 228 -5.07 4.02 -1.77
CA LEU A 228 -5.92 3.92 -2.95
C LEU A 228 -7.11 4.84 -2.73
N THR A 229 -7.14 5.97 -3.42
CA THR A 229 -8.15 7.01 -3.21
C THR A 229 -9.09 7.05 -4.40
N GLN A 230 -10.39 7.02 -4.15
CA GLN A 230 -11.41 7.13 -5.18
C GLN A 230 -11.36 8.52 -5.81
N VAL A 231 -11.19 8.58 -7.13
CA VAL A 231 -11.16 9.81 -7.93
C VAL A 231 -12.48 10.03 -8.64
N GLN A 232 -13.13 8.97 -9.15
CA GLN A 232 -14.37 9.07 -9.93
C GLN A 232 -15.31 7.88 -9.67
N GLY A 233 -16.58 8.01 -10.06
CA GLY A 233 -17.56 6.92 -10.15
C GLY A 233 -18.14 6.50 -8.81
N ASP A 234 -18.91 5.41 -8.81
CA ASP A 234 -19.45 4.75 -7.61
C ASP A 234 -19.42 3.22 -7.82
N SER A 235 -19.08 2.49 -6.77
CA SER A 235 -19.10 1.03 -6.68
C SER A 235 -18.30 0.37 -7.79
N LYS A 236 -18.94 -0.36 -8.72
CA LYS A 236 -18.23 -1.02 -9.83
C LYS A 236 -17.58 -0.07 -10.82
N SER A 237 -18.16 1.12 -11.00
CA SER A 237 -17.63 2.16 -11.87
C SER A 237 -16.59 3.06 -11.17
N ALA A 238 -16.31 2.79 -9.89
CA ALA A 238 -15.37 3.60 -9.13
C ALA A 238 -13.97 3.46 -9.71
N LEU A 239 -13.27 4.59 -9.83
CA LEU A 239 -11.91 4.66 -10.29
C LEU A 239 -11.06 5.19 -9.15
N TYR A 240 -10.08 4.40 -8.73
CA TYR A 240 -9.15 4.65 -7.65
C TYR A 240 -7.79 5.01 -8.21
N ARG A 241 -7.11 5.94 -7.56
CA ARG A 241 -5.72 6.29 -7.83
C ARG A 241 -4.83 5.87 -6.68
N ARG A 242 -3.69 5.30 -7.00
CA ARG A 242 -2.65 4.89 -6.07
C ARG A 242 -1.67 6.03 -5.80
N GLU A 243 -1.52 6.36 -4.52
CA GLU A 243 -0.47 7.22 -4.00
C GLU A 243 0.50 6.41 -3.13
N TRP A 244 1.78 6.36 -3.51
CA TRP A 244 2.82 5.75 -2.69
C TRP A 244 3.20 6.69 -1.55
N LEU A 245 3.33 6.14 -0.33
CA LEU A 245 3.86 6.89 0.81
C LEU A 245 5.39 6.93 0.84
N ARG A 246 6.05 6.08 0.03
CA ARG A 246 7.51 6.00 -0.10
C ARG A 246 7.97 6.43 -1.49
N ARG A 247 9.09 7.16 -1.56
CA ARG A 247 9.75 7.53 -2.83
C ARG A 247 10.33 6.26 -3.46
N GLY A 248 9.72 5.78 -4.55
CA GLY A 248 10.16 4.57 -5.28
C GLY A 248 9.23 3.36 -5.18
N GLY A 249 8.10 3.49 -4.49
CA GLY A 249 7.14 2.39 -4.31
C GLY A 249 7.57 1.41 -3.23
N LEU A 250 7.19 0.14 -3.37
CA LEU A 250 7.52 -0.91 -2.42
C LEU A 250 8.54 -1.90 -3.00
N VAL A 251 9.73 -1.92 -2.39
CA VAL A 251 10.84 -2.82 -2.73
C VAL A 251 11.31 -3.57 -1.48
N LEU A 252 11.36 -4.89 -1.55
CA LEU A 252 12.05 -5.74 -0.57
C LEU A 252 13.41 -6.12 -1.13
N ALA A 253 14.49 -5.87 -0.41
CA ALA A 253 15.85 -6.17 -0.88
C ALA A 253 16.64 -7.03 0.13
N GLY A 254 17.60 -7.78 -0.38
CA GLY A 254 18.54 -8.51 0.46
C GLY A 254 17.88 -9.59 1.30
N THR A 255 18.15 -9.62 2.61
CA THR A 255 17.58 -10.62 3.53
C THR A 255 16.05 -10.56 3.65
N THR A 256 15.43 -9.42 3.32
CA THR A 256 13.97 -9.25 3.45
C THR A 256 13.17 -10.05 2.41
N VAL A 257 13.75 -10.43 1.27
CA VAL A 257 13.06 -11.25 0.24
C VAL A 257 12.78 -12.69 0.72
N ALA A 258 13.55 -13.15 1.71
CA ALA A 258 13.41 -14.46 2.35
C ALA A 258 12.52 -14.43 3.61
N GLN A 259 12.09 -13.24 4.05
CA GLN A 259 11.21 -13.10 5.20
C GLN A 259 9.74 -13.21 4.79
N PRO A 260 8.85 -13.75 5.64
CA PRO A 260 7.43 -13.83 5.33
C PRO A 260 6.84 -12.42 5.22
N HIS A 261 6.14 -12.14 4.12
CA HIS A 261 5.44 -10.89 3.88
C HIS A 261 4.06 -11.14 3.30
N ARG A 262 3.07 -10.35 3.71
CA ARG A 262 1.71 -10.40 3.17
C ARG A 262 1.15 -8.99 2.98
N LEU A 263 0.22 -8.85 2.04
CA LEU A 263 -0.44 -7.57 1.76
C LEU A 263 -1.90 -7.62 2.23
N SER A 264 -2.39 -6.51 2.79
CA SER A 264 -3.82 -6.32 3.07
C SER A 264 -4.30 -4.94 2.62
N LEU A 265 -5.59 -4.80 2.33
CA LEU A 265 -6.25 -3.51 2.19
C LEU A 265 -7.06 -3.20 3.45
N HIS A 266 -6.78 -2.06 4.09
CA HIS A 266 -7.58 -1.57 5.21
C HIS A 266 -8.57 -0.51 4.74
N ASP A 267 -9.86 -0.70 5.03
CA ASP A 267 -10.95 0.17 4.59
C ASP A 267 -11.35 1.27 5.60
N GLY A 268 -10.67 1.29 6.74
CA GLY A 268 -10.96 2.18 7.87
C GLY A 268 -11.66 1.47 9.03
N GLN A 269 -12.21 0.28 8.80
CA GLN A 269 -12.87 -0.55 9.82
C GLN A 269 -12.23 -1.92 9.96
N GLN A 270 -11.85 -2.54 8.84
CA GLN A 270 -11.32 -3.91 8.80
C GLN A 270 -10.19 -4.05 7.78
N ASP A 271 -9.36 -5.07 8.03
CA ASP A 271 -8.29 -5.51 7.15
C ASP A 271 -8.76 -6.64 6.24
N HIS A 272 -8.58 -6.46 4.92
CA HIS A 272 -8.86 -7.45 3.90
C HIS A 272 -7.56 -8.04 3.38
N LEU A 273 -7.33 -9.34 3.60
CA LEU A 273 -6.12 -10.01 3.13
C LEU A 273 -6.13 -10.12 1.60
N LEU A 274 -5.01 -9.77 0.95
CA LEU A 274 -4.87 -9.86 -0.49
C LEU A 274 -4.14 -11.15 -0.90
N SER A 275 -4.62 -11.80 -1.95
CA SER A 275 -3.90 -12.88 -2.64
C SER A 275 -3.05 -12.28 -3.76
N VAL A 276 -1.73 -12.21 -3.55
CA VAL A 276 -0.80 -11.54 -4.47
C VAL A 276 0.29 -12.51 -4.94
N ARG A 277 0.47 -12.64 -6.26
CA ARG A 277 1.50 -13.50 -6.85
C ARG A 277 2.90 -13.09 -6.39
N GLY A 278 3.72 -14.08 -6.01
CA GLY A 278 5.11 -13.86 -5.61
C GLY A 278 5.28 -13.31 -4.19
N SER A 279 4.24 -13.34 -3.36
CA SER A 279 4.31 -12.94 -1.95
C SER A 279 5.06 -13.96 -1.08
N GLU A 280 5.32 -15.15 -1.61
CA GLU A 280 6.02 -16.19 -0.87
C GLU A 280 7.46 -15.79 -0.58
N PRO A 281 7.96 -16.00 0.66
CA PRO A 281 9.38 -15.81 0.94
C PRO A 281 10.23 -16.72 0.05
N TRP A 282 11.33 -16.18 -0.49
CA TRP A 282 12.26 -16.98 -1.26
C TRP A 282 13.05 -17.90 -0.34
N GLY A 283 12.93 -19.22 -0.57
CA GLY A 283 13.51 -20.24 0.31
C GLY A 283 14.95 -20.62 -0.01
N ASP A 284 15.39 -21.75 0.55
CA ASP A 284 16.76 -22.28 0.42
C ASP A 284 17.04 -23.06 -0.86
N SER A 285 16.10 -23.07 -1.80
CA SER A 285 16.32 -23.63 -3.15
C SER A 285 17.16 -22.65 -4.00
N PRO A 286 17.78 -23.11 -5.10
CA PRO A 286 18.30 -22.25 -6.15
C PRO A 286 17.26 -21.24 -6.64
N TRP A 287 17.68 -20.03 -6.99
CA TRP A 287 16.82 -19.01 -7.58
C TRP A 287 17.25 -18.75 -9.02
N ALA A 288 16.32 -18.91 -9.97
CA ALA A 288 16.59 -18.72 -11.39
C ALA A 288 16.08 -17.37 -11.88
N PHE A 289 16.94 -16.65 -12.60
CA PHE A 289 16.65 -15.37 -13.24
C PHE A 289 16.98 -15.44 -14.73
N VAL A 290 16.21 -14.74 -15.55
CA VAL A 290 16.38 -14.71 -17.00
C VAL A 290 16.33 -13.27 -17.51
N GLU A 291 17.08 -13.01 -18.57
CA GLU A 291 17.04 -11.73 -19.28
C GLU A 291 16.07 -11.87 -20.46
N ARG A 292 14.95 -11.14 -20.42
CA ARG A 292 13.85 -11.26 -21.40
C ARG A 292 13.94 -10.22 -22.53
N ASP A 293 14.61 -9.09 -22.28
CA ASP A 293 14.67 -7.97 -23.20
C ASP A 293 16.10 -7.43 -23.30
N ALA A 294 16.39 -6.71 -24.39
CA ALA A 294 17.68 -6.03 -24.63
C ALA A 294 18.02 -4.93 -23.60
N THR A 295 17.17 -4.74 -22.58
CA THR A 295 17.35 -3.79 -21.50
C THR A 295 18.38 -4.23 -20.46
N GLY A 296 18.88 -5.48 -20.52
CA GLY A 296 19.83 -6.00 -19.53
C GLY A 296 19.18 -6.42 -18.21
N LYS A 297 17.84 -6.39 -18.12
CA LYS A 297 17.13 -6.65 -16.85
C LYS A 297 16.96 -8.15 -16.64
N ARG A 298 17.48 -8.63 -15.51
CA ARG A 298 17.41 -10.04 -15.09
C ARG A 298 16.20 -10.21 -14.17
N GLU A 299 15.13 -10.78 -14.71
CA GLU A 299 13.85 -10.98 -14.01
C GLU A 299 13.76 -12.36 -13.38
N TRP A 300 13.04 -12.45 -12.26
CA TRP A 300 12.76 -13.71 -11.58
C TRP A 300 11.96 -14.66 -12.47
N LEU A 301 12.46 -15.89 -12.60
CA LEU A 301 11.75 -16.98 -13.26
C LEU A 301 11.02 -17.84 -12.23
N THR A 302 11.77 -18.52 -11.37
CA THR A 302 11.24 -19.43 -10.34
C THR A 302 12.33 -19.79 -9.32
N GLU A 303 11.96 -20.60 -8.34
CA GLU A 303 12.89 -21.26 -7.42
C GLU A 303 12.93 -22.78 -7.67
N GLY A 304 14.02 -23.42 -7.26
CA GLY A 304 14.23 -24.85 -7.48
C GLY A 304 14.57 -25.14 -8.94
N SER A 305 14.18 -26.32 -9.44
CA SER A 305 14.46 -26.70 -10.83
C SER A 305 13.68 -25.84 -11.83
N ALA A 306 14.38 -25.31 -12.83
CA ALA A 306 13.84 -24.36 -13.79
C ALA A 306 14.08 -24.79 -15.24
N ARG A 307 13.08 -24.56 -16.08
CA ARG A 307 13.20 -24.62 -17.53
C ARG A 307 12.96 -23.22 -18.08
N THR A 308 13.81 -22.79 -19.01
CA THR A 308 13.65 -21.50 -19.68
C THR A 308 13.89 -21.64 -21.18
N ARG A 309 13.17 -20.84 -21.96
CA ARG A 309 13.40 -20.68 -23.39
C ARG A 309 14.65 -19.84 -23.68
N ALA A 310 15.07 -19.02 -22.71
CA ALA A 310 16.25 -18.18 -22.84
C ALA A 310 17.51 -19.01 -23.08
N GLU A 311 18.46 -18.43 -23.82
CA GLU A 311 19.76 -19.03 -24.09
C GLU A 311 20.61 -19.17 -22.82
N SER A 312 20.51 -18.20 -21.92
CA SER A 312 21.22 -18.18 -20.65
C SER A 312 20.32 -17.82 -19.49
N ALA A 313 20.67 -18.30 -18.30
CA ALA A 313 20.03 -17.94 -17.03
C ALA A 313 21.07 -17.62 -15.96
N TRP A 314 20.66 -16.85 -14.96
CA TRP A 314 21.44 -16.58 -13.75
C TRP A 314 20.83 -17.35 -12.59
N VAL A 315 21.64 -18.18 -11.94
CA VAL A 315 21.22 -19.04 -10.85
C VAL A 315 21.92 -18.62 -9.57
N VAL A 316 21.15 -18.20 -8.58
CA VAL A 316 21.64 -17.81 -7.25
C VAL A 316 21.47 -18.99 -6.30
N VAL A 317 22.58 -19.53 -5.80
CA VAL A 317 22.58 -20.76 -4.97
C VAL A 317 23.25 -20.54 -3.62
N THR A 318 22.86 -21.36 -2.64
CA THR A 318 23.55 -21.44 -1.34
C THR A 318 24.93 -22.10 -1.51
N GLN A 319 25.83 -21.91 -0.54
CA GLN A 319 27.19 -22.47 -0.60
C GLN A 319 27.24 -24.01 -0.61
N GLU A 320 26.15 -24.67 -0.20
CA GLU A 320 26.04 -26.14 -0.17
C GLU A 320 25.82 -26.78 -1.54
N LEU A 321 25.45 -25.98 -2.55
CA LEU A 321 25.08 -26.45 -3.88
C LEU A 321 26.24 -26.29 -4.86
N VAL A 322 26.65 -27.41 -5.46
CA VAL A 322 27.76 -27.46 -6.41
C VAL A 322 27.21 -27.69 -7.83
N PRO A 323 27.57 -26.82 -8.82
CA PRO A 323 27.14 -26.99 -10.19
C PRO A 323 27.86 -28.17 -10.87
N HIS A 324 27.09 -28.99 -11.58
CA HIS A 324 27.53 -30.08 -12.43
C HIS A 324 26.96 -29.84 -13.83
N VAL A 325 27.83 -29.47 -14.77
CA VAL A 325 27.42 -29.17 -16.15
C VAL A 325 27.11 -30.49 -16.86
N VAL A 326 25.85 -30.67 -17.25
CA VAL A 326 25.43 -31.81 -18.10
C VAL A 326 25.73 -31.47 -19.56
N GLN A 327 25.36 -30.26 -19.98
CA GLN A 327 25.59 -29.74 -21.33
C GLN A 327 25.70 -28.21 -21.29
N GLY A 328 26.63 -27.60 -22.04
CA GLY A 328 26.76 -26.14 -22.14
C GLY A 328 27.81 -25.54 -21.20
N THR A 329 27.52 -24.43 -20.54
CA THR A 329 28.49 -23.69 -19.70
C THR A 329 27.89 -23.27 -18.35
N CYS A 330 28.74 -23.15 -17.34
CA CYS A 330 28.40 -22.61 -16.03
C CYS A 330 29.59 -21.80 -15.50
N THR A 331 29.41 -20.49 -15.31
CA THR A 331 30.45 -19.56 -14.85
C THR A 331 30.00 -18.84 -13.58
N CYS A 332 30.86 -18.78 -12.57
CA CYS A 332 30.59 -17.97 -11.38
C CYS A 332 30.80 -16.49 -11.73
N VAL A 333 29.77 -15.66 -11.53
CA VAL A 333 29.77 -14.22 -11.88
C VAL A 333 29.74 -13.28 -10.67
N GLY A 334 29.65 -13.83 -9.46
CA GLY A 334 29.77 -13.05 -8.23
C GLY A 334 28.99 -13.63 -7.06
N ILE A 335 28.76 -12.81 -6.04
CA ILE A 335 28.03 -13.19 -4.82
C ILE A 335 26.97 -12.16 -4.45
N VAL A 336 25.90 -12.64 -3.82
CA VAL A 336 24.94 -11.82 -3.08
C VAL A 336 25.39 -11.86 -1.61
N ALA A 337 26.24 -10.90 -1.23
CA ALA A 337 26.98 -10.92 0.04
C ALA A 337 26.06 -10.98 1.27
N GLU A 338 24.97 -10.21 1.28
CA GLU A 338 23.99 -10.15 2.39
C GLU A 338 23.31 -11.50 2.68
N LEU A 339 23.25 -12.38 1.69
CA LEU A 339 22.62 -13.70 1.79
C LEU A 339 23.63 -14.85 1.80
N GLY A 340 24.93 -14.55 1.64
CA GLY A 340 25.98 -15.57 1.50
C GLY A 340 25.78 -16.50 0.30
N ARG A 341 25.15 -16.03 -0.79
CA ARG A 341 24.82 -16.84 -1.96
C ARG A 341 25.73 -16.53 -3.15
N THR A 342 26.02 -17.55 -3.96
CA THR A 342 26.84 -17.43 -5.17
C THR A 342 25.95 -17.33 -6.40
N VAL A 343 26.33 -16.47 -7.35
CA VAL A 343 25.63 -16.26 -8.62
C VAL A 343 26.38 -16.96 -9.74
N TYR A 344 25.71 -17.86 -10.45
CA TYR A 344 26.23 -18.52 -11.63
C TYR A 344 25.48 -18.07 -12.88
N GLN A 345 26.18 -17.79 -13.96
CA GLN A 345 25.58 -17.69 -15.30
C GLN A 345 25.70 -19.05 -15.98
N ILE A 346 24.59 -19.56 -16.49
CA ILE A 346 24.52 -20.87 -17.14
C ILE A 346 24.01 -20.77 -18.58
N SER A 347 24.43 -21.71 -19.42
CA SER A 347 23.83 -22.02 -20.71
C SER A 347 23.76 -23.53 -20.90
N GLY A 348 22.74 -24.03 -21.61
CA GLY A 348 22.48 -25.47 -21.74
C GLY A 348 21.80 -26.08 -20.51
N GLU A 349 22.24 -27.26 -20.06
CA GLU A 349 21.68 -28.02 -18.94
C GLU A 349 22.71 -28.18 -17.82
N VAL A 350 22.36 -27.71 -16.61
CA VAL A 350 23.23 -27.74 -15.42
C VAL A 350 22.44 -28.29 -14.24
N ASP A 351 22.99 -29.31 -13.57
CA ASP A 351 22.46 -29.86 -12.33
C ASP A 351 23.20 -29.23 -11.13
N PHE A 352 22.49 -28.68 -10.16
CA PHE A 352 23.05 -28.24 -8.88
C PHE A 352 22.78 -29.31 -7.83
N LEU A 353 23.85 -29.85 -7.25
CA LEU A 353 23.80 -30.98 -6.33
C LEU A 353 24.17 -30.56 -4.91
N THR A 354 23.45 -31.07 -3.91
CA THR A 354 23.87 -31.00 -2.51
C THR A 354 24.88 -32.12 -2.17
N ALA A 355 25.51 -32.04 -1.00
CA ALA A 355 26.35 -33.13 -0.49
C ALA A 355 25.60 -34.48 -0.38
N GLN A 356 24.30 -34.43 -0.12
CA GLN A 356 23.41 -35.60 -0.07
C GLN A 356 22.86 -36.02 -1.44
N GLN A 357 23.38 -35.47 -2.54
CA GLN A 357 22.92 -35.74 -3.92
C GLN A 357 21.46 -35.34 -4.20
N ASP A 358 20.91 -34.39 -3.44
CA ASP A 358 19.65 -33.75 -3.81
C ASP A 358 19.90 -32.90 -5.07
N ARG A 359 19.05 -33.05 -6.11
CA ARG A 359 19.30 -32.53 -7.46
C ARG A 359 18.32 -31.43 -7.85
N TYR A 360 18.85 -30.28 -8.27
CA TYR A 360 18.09 -29.21 -8.93
C TYR A 360 18.56 -29.06 -10.38
N ARG A 361 17.65 -29.20 -11.33
CA ARG A 361 17.97 -29.13 -12.76
C ARG A 361 17.61 -27.78 -13.35
N MET A 362 18.57 -27.19 -14.07
CA MET A 362 18.37 -25.95 -14.82
C MET A 362 18.58 -26.22 -16.30
N SER A 363 17.55 -26.00 -17.12
CA SER A 363 17.59 -26.22 -18.57
C SER A 363 17.27 -24.95 -19.34
N CYS A 364 18.25 -24.42 -20.06
CA CYS A 364 18.11 -23.33 -21.02
C CYS A 364 17.68 -23.85 -22.40
N ARG A 365 17.12 -22.99 -23.25
CA ARG A 365 16.56 -23.33 -24.57
C ARG A 365 15.54 -24.49 -24.55
N ALA A 366 14.78 -24.61 -23.47
CA ALA A 366 13.71 -25.59 -23.33
C ALA A 366 12.43 -25.17 -24.10
N GLU A 367 11.56 -26.12 -24.44
CA GLU A 367 10.28 -25.84 -25.14
C GLU A 367 9.27 -25.08 -24.24
N SER A 368 9.41 -25.21 -22.92
CA SER A 368 8.52 -24.65 -21.89
C SER A 368 9.26 -23.82 -20.87
N GLU A 369 8.57 -22.85 -20.24
CA GLU A 369 9.09 -22.10 -19.09
C GLU A 369 8.49 -22.59 -17.76
N SER A 370 9.29 -22.57 -16.71
CA SER A 370 8.83 -22.79 -15.33
C SER A 370 8.34 -21.47 -14.73
N GLU A 371 7.02 -21.27 -14.66
CA GLU A 371 6.42 -20.03 -14.14
C GLU A 371 5.66 -20.21 -12.81
N ASP A 372 5.64 -21.44 -12.29
CA ASP A 372 4.92 -21.81 -11.08
C ASP A 372 5.53 -21.14 -9.84
N SER A 373 4.66 -20.60 -8.98
CA SER A 373 5.02 -20.18 -7.61
C SER A 373 4.46 -21.18 -6.61
N PHE A 374 5.30 -21.64 -5.68
CA PHE A 374 4.96 -22.66 -4.70
C PHE A 374 4.78 -22.07 -3.30
N PHE A 375 3.67 -22.42 -2.64
CA PHE A 375 3.41 -22.05 -1.25
C PHE A 375 2.91 -23.24 -0.44
N VAL A 376 3.03 -23.13 0.89
CA VAL A 376 2.62 -24.17 1.84
C VAL A 376 1.29 -23.76 2.47
N SER A 377 0.33 -24.68 2.50
CA SER A 377 -0.99 -24.47 3.11
C SER A 377 -1.34 -25.62 4.05
N GLY A 378 -1.85 -25.29 5.24
CA GLY A 378 -2.26 -26.27 6.25
C GLY A 378 -2.77 -25.60 7.53
N ASP A 379 -3.24 -26.41 8.46
CA ASP A 379 -3.76 -25.96 9.75
C ASP A 379 -2.63 -25.42 10.64
N LEU A 380 -2.83 -24.25 11.27
CA LEU A 380 -1.86 -23.65 12.20
C LEU A 380 -2.27 -23.85 13.66
N VAL A 381 -1.30 -23.81 14.57
CA VAL A 381 -1.53 -23.79 16.03
C VAL A 381 -1.82 -22.35 16.49
N PRO A 382 -3.06 -21.99 16.84
CA PRO A 382 -3.47 -20.59 17.02
C PRO A 382 -2.88 -19.91 18.27
N GLN A 383 -2.49 -20.67 19.30
CA GLN A 383 -1.91 -20.13 20.53
C GLN A 383 -0.42 -19.80 20.44
N SER A 384 0.26 -20.18 19.35
CA SER A 384 1.69 -19.98 19.15
C SER A 384 2.01 -18.53 18.74
N LEU A 385 3.04 -17.93 19.37
CA LEU A 385 3.47 -16.54 19.12
C LEU A 385 4.78 -16.43 18.33
N GLN A 386 5.32 -17.57 17.89
CA GLN A 386 6.58 -17.70 17.17
C GLN A 386 6.55 -17.09 15.75
N GLN A 387 7.72 -16.70 15.23
CA GLN A 387 7.85 -16.11 13.89
C GLN A 387 7.66 -17.13 12.74
N ARG A 388 8.04 -18.40 12.94
CA ARG A 388 7.80 -19.47 11.96
C ARG A 388 6.46 -20.14 12.26
N PRO A 389 5.56 -20.35 11.29
CA PRO A 389 4.28 -21.00 11.57
C PRO A 389 4.46 -22.44 12.04
N LEU A 390 3.79 -22.82 13.15
CA LEU A 390 3.68 -24.20 13.61
C LEU A 390 2.42 -24.84 13.00
N TYR A 391 2.61 -25.81 12.11
CA TYR A 391 1.52 -26.54 11.47
C TYR A 391 1.05 -27.71 12.34
N ARG A 392 -0.26 -27.93 12.37
CA ARG A 392 -0.91 -29.06 13.02
C ARG A 392 -1.15 -30.17 11.98
N GLY A 393 -0.27 -31.16 11.97
CA GLY A 393 -0.17 -32.13 10.89
C GLY A 393 0.65 -31.63 9.70
N LEU A 394 0.96 -32.52 8.75
CA LEU A 394 1.78 -32.20 7.59
C LEU A 394 0.99 -31.32 6.61
N PRO A 395 1.47 -30.10 6.28
CA PRO A 395 0.79 -29.23 5.32
C PRO A 395 1.07 -29.65 3.86
N HIS A 396 0.32 -29.07 2.93
CA HIS A 396 0.42 -29.36 1.50
C HIS A 396 1.14 -28.24 0.73
N ILE A 397 1.85 -28.61 -0.35
CA ILE A 397 2.40 -27.65 -1.32
C ILE A 397 1.34 -27.40 -2.40
N LEU A 398 1.02 -26.14 -2.62
CA LEU A 398 0.12 -25.67 -3.66
C LEU A 398 0.88 -24.77 -4.66
N VAL A 399 0.34 -24.65 -5.86
CA VAL A 399 0.86 -23.78 -6.93
C VAL A 399 -0.15 -22.67 -7.21
N LEU A 400 0.34 -21.45 -7.41
CA LEU A 400 -0.44 -20.37 -8.01
C LEU A 400 -0.27 -20.39 -9.52
N ASP A 401 -1.38 -20.49 -10.26
CA ASP A 401 -1.36 -20.37 -11.72
C ASP A 401 -1.13 -18.92 -12.18
N GLN A 402 -1.00 -18.70 -13.50
CA GLN A 402 -0.80 -17.36 -14.07
C GLN A 402 -1.93 -16.36 -13.73
N GLN A 403 -3.10 -16.85 -13.31
CA GLN A 403 -4.27 -16.06 -12.92
C GLN A 403 -4.37 -15.90 -11.40
N GLY A 404 -3.34 -16.34 -10.64
CA GLY A 404 -3.30 -16.25 -9.18
C GLY A 404 -4.22 -17.25 -8.47
N ARG A 405 -4.77 -18.25 -9.18
CA ARG A 405 -5.64 -19.26 -8.58
C ARG A 405 -4.81 -20.39 -7.99
N GLN A 406 -5.25 -20.88 -6.83
CA GLN A 406 -4.61 -21.98 -6.12
C GLN A 406 -4.94 -23.30 -6.78
N GLN A 407 -3.92 -24.09 -7.10
CA GLN A 407 -4.04 -25.44 -7.65
C GLN A 407 -3.13 -26.42 -6.90
N PRO A 408 -3.47 -27.72 -6.87
CA PRO A 408 -2.58 -28.75 -6.34
C PRO A 408 -1.27 -28.80 -7.14
N ALA A 409 -0.14 -28.89 -6.45
CA ALA A 409 1.15 -29.00 -7.12
C ALA A 409 1.32 -30.37 -7.79
N MET A 410 1.67 -30.39 -9.07
CA MET A 410 2.01 -31.62 -9.79
C MET A 410 3.41 -32.10 -9.39
N GLY A 411 3.50 -33.33 -8.89
CA GLY A 411 4.73 -33.98 -8.46
C GLY A 411 4.53 -34.91 -7.27
N ARG A 412 5.62 -35.44 -6.73
CA ARG A 412 5.62 -36.24 -5.51
C ARG A 412 6.19 -35.40 -4.37
N ALA A 413 5.42 -35.20 -3.31
CA ALA A 413 5.91 -34.53 -2.11
C ALA A 413 6.64 -35.53 -1.21
N GLN A 414 7.70 -35.08 -0.55
CA GLN A 414 8.48 -35.87 0.39
C GLN A 414 8.96 -34.97 1.52
N TRP A 415 9.27 -35.57 2.67
CA TRP A 415 9.79 -34.81 3.81
C TRP A 415 10.96 -35.54 4.49
N ARG A 416 11.79 -34.78 5.20
CA ARG A 416 12.78 -35.33 6.14
C ARG A 416 13.00 -34.37 7.31
N PRO A 417 13.44 -34.82 8.48
CA PRO A 417 13.85 -33.93 9.56
C PRO A 417 14.95 -32.96 9.15
N VAL A 418 14.96 -31.78 9.76
CA VAL A 418 16.11 -30.87 9.73
C VAL A 418 17.09 -31.32 10.81
N GLY A 419 18.34 -31.54 10.42
CA GLY A 419 19.37 -32.14 11.26
C GLY A 419 19.60 -33.61 10.90
N ASP A 420 20.86 -33.91 10.63
CA ASP A 420 21.47 -35.20 10.24
C ASP A 420 20.86 -35.95 9.04
N GLY A 421 21.70 -36.70 8.30
CA GLY A 421 21.48 -37.25 6.94
C GLY A 421 20.37 -38.30 6.75
N SER A 422 19.21 -38.12 7.38
CA SER A 422 18.03 -38.98 7.26
C SER A 422 17.52 -39.05 5.81
N PRO A 423 17.08 -40.24 5.34
CA PRO A 423 16.50 -40.38 4.02
C PRO A 423 15.16 -39.64 3.92
N TRP A 424 14.81 -39.24 2.71
CA TRP A 424 13.50 -38.69 2.40
C TRP A 424 12.40 -39.72 2.60
N ARG A 425 11.31 -39.29 3.24
CA ARG A 425 10.12 -40.07 3.59
C ARG A 425 8.91 -39.58 2.80
N GLU A 426 7.92 -40.44 2.68
CA GLU A 426 6.69 -40.14 1.95
C GLU A 426 5.70 -39.31 2.79
N ILE A 427 4.84 -38.51 2.14
CA ILE A 427 3.88 -37.63 2.84
C ILE A 427 2.86 -38.37 3.71
N HIS A 428 2.60 -39.64 3.44
CA HIS A 428 1.69 -40.45 4.24
C HIS A 428 2.34 -40.92 5.56
N GLU A 429 3.66 -40.82 5.68
CA GLU A 429 4.36 -41.10 6.93
C GLU A 429 4.20 -39.95 7.92
N VAL A 430 4.18 -40.28 9.21
CA VAL A 430 3.93 -39.30 10.27
C VAL A 430 5.14 -38.38 10.42
N ALA A 431 4.98 -37.13 9.99
CA ALA A 431 5.97 -36.06 10.16
C ALA A 431 5.79 -35.32 11.48
N ARG A 432 6.89 -35.07 12.20
CA ARG A 432 6.92 -34.32 13.46
C ARG A 432 8.26 -33.61 13.60
N GLY A 433 8.26 -32.47 14.28
CA GLY A 433 9.46 -31.67 14.46
C GLY A 433 9.68 -30.71 13.29
N ARG A 434 10.87 -30.14 13.27
CA ARG A 434 11.33 -29.25 12.21
C ARG A 434 11.75 -30.09 11.02
N ILE A 435 11.12 -29.89 9.87
CA ILE A 435 11.31 -30.73 8.68
C ILE A 435 11.61 -29.89 7.43
N TRP A 436 12.33 -30.49 6.51
CA TRP A 436 12.33 -30.12 5.10
C TRP A 436 11.16 -30.81 4.41
N LEU A 437 10.31 -30.03 3.74
CA LEU A 437 9.27 -30.50 2.83
C LEU A 437 9.70 -30.15 1.41
N ARG A 438 9.75 -31.13 0.51
CA ARG A 438 10.10 -30.93 -0.91
C ARG A 438 9.02 -31.45 -1.85
N LEU A 439 9.03 -30.90 -3.06
CA LEU A 439 8.29 -31.41 -4.21
C LEU A 439 9.28 -31.83 -5.30
N ILE A 440 9.22 -33.09 -5.73
CA ILE A 440 10.04 -33.61 -6.84
C ILE A 440 9.17 -33.89 -8.07
N ASP A 441 9.79 -33.71 -9.25
CA ASP A 441 9.19 -34.10 -10.52
C ASP A 441 9.40 -35.59 -10.85
N ALA A 442 8.90 -36.03 -12.00
CA ALA A 442 9.03 -37.41 -12.46
C ALA A 442 10.48 -37.84 -12.76
N SER A 443 11.39 -36.87 -12.99
CA SER A 443 12.82 -37.15 -13.18
C SER A 443 13.55 -37.36 -11.86
N GLY A 444 12.94 -36.98 -10.74
CA GLY A 444 13.56 -36.93 -9.42
C GLY A 444 14.25 -35.59 -9.11
N ALA A 445 14.10 -34.58 -9.96
CA ALA A 445 14.62 -33.23 -9.69
C ALA A 445 13.69 -32.46 -8.76
N GLU A 446 14.26 -31.71 -7.83
CA GLU A 446 13.52 -30.91 -6.85
C GLU A 446 12.96 -29.63 -7.49
N ARG A 447 11.64 -29.48 -7.46
CA ARG A 447 10.93 -28.28 -7.94
C ARG A 447 10.84 -27.20 -6.86
N CYS A 448 10.66 -27.60 -5.60
CA CYS A 448 10.53 -26.68 -4.47
C CYS A 448 10.96 -27.38 -3.18
N ARG A 449 11.54 -26.62 -2.26
CA ARG A 449 11.88 -27.04 -0.89
C ARG A 449 11.54 -25.95 0.12
N ARG A 450 10.94 -26.33 1.24
CA ARG A 450 10.54 -25.45 2.36
C ARG A 450 10.92 -26.07 3.69
N GLN A 451 11.43 -25.22 4.59
CA GLN A 451 11.60 -25.58 5.99
C GLN A 451 10.33 -25.23 6.75
N ILE A 452 9.74 -26.18 7.46
CA ILE A 452 8.50 -25.97 8.22
C ILE A 452 8.57 -26.66 9.58
N ASP A 453 7.83 -26.13 10.54
CA ASP A 453 7.70 -26.67 11.89
C ASP A 453 6.35 -27.41 11.98
N VAL A 454 6.37 -28.70 12.30
CA VAL A 454 5.18 -29.57 12.29
C VAL A 454 4.95 -30.23 13.65
N ALA A 455 3.80 -29.96 14.25
CA ALA A 455 3.26 -30.68 15.41
C ALA A 455 2.31 -31.81 14.95
N PRO A 456 2.06 -32.82 15.80
CA PRO A 456 1.04 -33.84 15.54
C PRO A 456 -0.34 -33.25 15.23
N HIS A 457 -1.17 -33.96 14.47
CA HIS A 457 -2.49 -33.47 14.04
C HIS A 457 -3.46 -33.25 15.21
N ASP A 458 -3.29 -33.97 16.31
CA ASP A 458 -4.06 -33.90 17.54
C ASP A 458 -3.45 -32.92 18.58
N PHE A 459 -2.35 -32.23 18.24
CA PHE A 459 -1.70 -31.29 19.14
C PHE A 459 -2.57 -30.07 19.43
N HIS A 460 -2.75 -29.77 20.72
CA HIS A 460 -3.46 -28.59 21.18
C HIS A 460 -2.96 -28.12 22.55
N ILE A 461 -3.21 -26.83 22.82
CA ILE A 461 -2.72 -26.12 23.99
C ILE A 461 -3.93 -25.58 24.76
N GLU A 462 -4.02 -25.91 26.04
CA GLU A 462 -5.00 -25.35 26.97
C GLU A 462 -4.27 -24.53 28.04
N ALA A 463 -4.84 -23.40 28.45
CA ALA A 463 -4.28 -22.56 29.50
C ALA A 463 -5.35 -22.16 30.51
N ASP A 464 -5.09 -22.45 31.79
CA ASP A 464 -5.81 -21.89 32.93
C ASP A 464 -5.02 -20.67 33.42
N ILE A 465 -5.61 -19.48 33.28
CA ILE A 465 -4.97 -18.24 33.69
C ILE A 465 -5.01 -18.13 35.22
N GLY A 466 -3.84 -17.98 35.85
CA GLY A 466 -3.70 -17.76 37.29
C GLY A 466 -4.07 -16.32 37.69
N ALA A 467 -4.64 -16.14 38.88
CA ALA A 467 -5.01 -14.82 39.43
C ALA A 467 -4.52 -14.65 40.87
N GLY A 468 -4.03 -13.44 41.20
CA GLY A 468 -3.44 -13.16 42.51
C GLY A 468 -2.21 -14.03 42.77
N ASN A 469 -2.24 -14.81 43.84
CA ASN A 469 -1.15 -15.74 44.19
C ASN A 469 -1.37 -17.16 43.63
N GLN A 470 -2.45 -17.41 42.91
CA GLN A 470 -2.68 -18.72 42.29
C GLN A 470 -1.81 -18.87 41.04
N PRO A 471 -1.06 -19.98 40.90
CA PRO A 471 -0.26 -20.23 39.72
C PRO A 471 -1.14 -20.45 38.49
N GLY A 472 -0.65 -20.03 37.34
CA GLY A 472 -1.22 -20.40 36.05
C GLY A 472 -0.86 -21.84 35.68
N VAL A 473 -1.70 -22.50 34.90
CA VAL A 473 -1.45 -23.86 34.44
C VAL A 473 -1.58 -23.94 32.93
N MET A 474 -0.56 -24.49 32.25
CA MET A 474 -0.63 -24.78 30.83
C MET A 474 -0.57 -26.27 30.58
N ARG A 475 -1.43 -26.76 29.68
CA ARG A 475 -1.52 -28.18 29.32
C ARG A 475 -1.24 -28.32 27.83
N LEU A 476 -0.20 -29.07 27.51
CA LEU A 476 0.15 -29.49 26.16
C LEU A 476 -0.31 -30.93 25.98
N ARG A 477 -1.19 -31.19 25.01
CA ARG A 477 -1.75 -32.51 24.70
C ARG A 477 -1.46 -32.87 23.24
N GLY A 478 -1.45 -34.17 22.91
CA GLY A 478 -1.15 -34.63 21.55
C GLY A 478 0.33 -34.44 21.16
N LEU A 479 1.26 -34.55 22.13
CA LEU A 479 2.71 -34.37 21.88
C LEU A 479 3.34 -35.56 21.14
N ALA A 480 2.69 -36.73 21.16
CA ALA A 480 3.11 -37.94 20.47
C ALA A 480 4.62 -38.27 20.66
N GLY A 481 5.08 -38.29 21.92
CA GLY A 481 6.45 -38.64 22.29
C GLY A 481 7.46 -37.48 22.30
N ALA A 482 7.02 -36.22 22.13
CA ALA A 482 7.89 -35.05 22.29
C ALA A 482 8.36 -34.90 23.75
N ARG A 483 9.63 -34.56 23.94
CA ARG A 483 10.13 -34.03 25.22
C ARG A 483 9.96 -32.52 25.24
N VAL A 484 9.44 -31.99 26.34
CA VAL A 484 9.23 -30.55 26.54
C VAL A 484 10.26 -30.06 27.55
N HIS A 485 11.06 -29.08 27.15
CA HIS A 485 12.01 -28.40 28.02
C HIS A 485 11.64 -26.92 28.15
N ILE A 486 11.89 -26.34 29.31
CA ILE A 486 11.81 -24.89 29.50
C ILE A 486 13.03 -24.27 28.82
N GLY A 487 12.80 -23.32 27.92
CA GLY A 487 13.87 -22.59 27.25
C GLY A 487 14.60 -21.62 28.19
N PRO A 488 15.80 -21.16 27.81
CA PRO A 488 16.64 -20.32 28.68
C PRO A 488 16.02 -18.96 29.01
N ASP A 489 15.15 -18.45 28.13
CA ASP A 489 14.51 -17.13 28.28
C ASP A 489 13.22 -17.16 29.12
N SER A 490 12.84 -18.33 29.63
CA SER A 490 11.63 -18.48 30.45
C SER A 490 11.85 -18.10 31.92
N PRO A 491 10.80 -17.64 32.63
CA PRO A 491 10.87 -17.35 34.06
C PRO A 491 11.32 -18.52 34.93
N ALA A 492 12.06 -18.21 36.00
CA ALA A 492 12.47 -19.20 36.99
C ALA A 492 11.28 -19.75 37.80
N GLY A 493 11.39 -20.99 38.27
CA GLY A 493 10.42 -21.61 39.19
C GLY A 493 9.22 -22.29 38.52
N ILE A 494 9.20 -22.40 37.18
CA ILE A 494 8.20 -23.17 36.44
C ILE A 494 8.46 -24.67 36.66
N SER A 495 7.44 -25.40 37.09
CA SER A 495 7.53 -26.86 37.21
C SER A 495 6.84 -27.55 36.04
N ILE A 496 7.47 -28.64 35.57
CA ILE A 496 6.94 -29.51 34.50
C ILE A 496 6.52 -30.83 35.14
N ASP A 497 5.24 -31.15 35.06
CA ASP A 497 4.71 -32.49 35.37
C ASP A 497 4.39 -33.20 34.05
N THR A 498 5.06 -34.33 33.80
CA THR A 498 4.87 -35.11 32.58
C THR A 498 4.04 -36.35 32.89
N LYS A 499 2.78 -36.34 32.46
CA LYS A 499 1.90 -37.51 32.45
C LYS A 499 2.00 -38.19 31.08
N THR A 500 1.63 -39.47 30.99
CA THR A 500 1.88 -40.35 29.83
C THR A 500 1.50 -39.77 28.46
N GLU A 501 0.50 -38.88 28.37
CA GLU A 501 0.10 -38.22 27.11
C GLU A 501 -0.09 -36.69 27.22
N GLN A 502 0.26 -36.10 28.36
CA GLN A 502 0.04 -34.68 28.63
C GLN A 502 1.20 -34.10 29.43
N VAL A 503 1.71 -32.96 28.98
CA VAL A 503 2.64 -32.14 29.77
C VAL A 503 1.86 -31.02 30.42
N GLN A 504 1.94 -30.94 31.74
CA GLN A 504 1.37 -29.87 32.54
C GLN A 504 2.48 -28.98 33.08
N LEU A 505 2.41 -27.70 32.77
CA LEU A 505 3.32 -26.66 33.24
C LEU A 505 2.61 -25.85 34.31
N VAL A 506 3.19 -25.77 35.51
CA VAL A 506 2.70 -24.91 36.58
C VAL A 506 3.59 -23.68 36.66
N CYS A 507 3.01 -22.54 36.31
CA CYS A 507 3.68 -21.26 36.20
C CYS A 507 3.37 -20.42 37.46
N PRO A 508 4.37 -20.17 38.33
CA PRO A 508 4.14 -19.38 39.55
C PRO A 508 3.73 -17.94 39.23
N SER A 509 3.01 -17.29 40.14
CA SER A 509 2.68 -15.87 39.98
C SER A 509 3.96 -15.03 40.08
N ILE A 510 4.18 -14.16 39.10
CA ILE A 510 5.35 -13.26 39.02
C ILE A 510 4.91 -11.80 39.12
N PRO A 511 5.69 -10.94 39.79
CA PRO A 511 5.43 -9.50 39.84
C PRO A 511 5.93 -8.80 38.57
N GLY A 512 5.23 -7.75 38.13
CA GLY A 512 5.66 -6.89 37.02
C GLY A 512 5.17 -7.36 35.64
N ASP A 513 6.02 -7.14 34.63
CA ASP A 513 5.71 -7.40 33.22
C ASP A 513 5.63 -8.90 32.94
N LEU A 514 4.64 -9.30 32.12
CA LEU A 514 4.44 -10.70 31.76
C LEU A 514 5.39 -11.08 30.59
N PRO A 515 6.41 -11.91 30.82
CA PRO A 515 7.32 -12.35 29.77
C PRO A 515 6.67 -13.44 28.93
N LEU A 516 7.34 -13.86 27.85
CA LEU A 516 6.95 -15.04 27.12
C LEU A 516 7.41 -16.31 27.85
N LEU A 517 6.57 -17.33 27.81
CA LEU A 517 6.93 -18.70 28.12
C LEU A 517 7.54 -19.33 26.87
N ASN A 518 8.87 -19.48 26.87
CA ASN A 518 9.63 -20.11 25.81
C ASN A 518 9.81 -21.60 26.11
N LEU A 519 9.26 -22.47 25.26
CA LEU A 519 9.39 -23.92 25.38
C LEU A 519 10.19 -24.50 24.23
N LEU A 520 10.99 -25.52 24.50
CA LEU A 520 11.70 -26.29 23.50
C LEU A 520 11.05 -27.66 23.38
N LEU A 521 10.43 -27.92 22.22
CA LEU A 521 9.83 -29.20 21.88
C LEU A 521 10.85 -30.04 21.10
N HIS A 522 11.22 -31.20 21.65
CA HIS A 522 12.21 -32.09 21.06
C HIS A 522 11.55 -33.44 20.70
N TRP A 523 11.46 -33.71 19.40
CA TRP A 523 11.15 -35.05 18.88
C TRP A 523 12.45 -35.76 18.47
N PRO A 524 12.56 -37.09 18.68
CA PRO A 524 13.75 -37.84 18.28
C PRO A 524 14.10 -37.64 16.79
N GLY A 525 15.35 -37.29 16.51
CA GLY A 525 15.86 -37.15 15.14
C GLY A 525 15.51 -35.84 14.44
N SER A 526 14.97 -34.84 15.14
CA SER A 526 14.70 -33.50 14.63
C SER A 526 15.38 -32.46 15.52
N GLU A 527 15.81 -31.34 14.92
CA GLU A 527 16.11 -30.12 15.67
C GLU A 527 14.93 -29.71 16.58
N PRO A 528 15.21 -29.11 17.75
CA PRO A 528 14.18 -28.63 18.66
C PRO A 528 13.38 -27.48 18.03
N ILE A 529 12.06 -27.52 18.20
CA ILE A 529 11.17 -26.41 17.85
C ILE A 529 11.04 -25.51 19.07
N THR A 530 11.27 -24.21 18.88
CA THR A 530 10.96 -23.18 19.87
C THR A 530 9.50 -22.82 19.78
N LEU A 531 8.76 -22.98 20.88
CA LEU A 531 7.35 -22.63 21.02
C LEU A 531 7.21 -21.47 22.02
N ASP A 532 6.90 -20.29 21.49
CA ASP A 532 6.64 -19.08 22.29
C ASP A 532 5.15 -18.99 22.62
N LEU A 533 4.84 -18.94 23.92
CA LEU A 533 3.49 -18.80 24.46
C LEU A 533 3.46 -17.64 25.46
N PRO A 534 2.33 -16.95 25.65
CA PRO A 534 2.28 -15.92 26.69
C PRO A 534 2.14 -16.57 28.06
N TYR A 535 2.72 -15.93 29.07
CA TYR A 535 2.66 -16.44 30.45
C TYR A 535 1.21 -16.56 30.94
N PRO A 536 0.79 -17.67 31.56
CA PRO A 536 -0.62 -17.94 31.89
C PRO A 536 -1.05 -17.22 33.19
N GLN A 537 -0.88 -15.91 33.26
CA GLN A 537 -1.23 -15.09 34.42
C GLN A 537 -2.14 -13.94 34.01
N ARG A 538 -3.04 -13.54 34.91
CA ARG A 538 -3.88 -12.35 34.74
C ARG A 538 -3.01 -11.12 34.47
N GLY A 539 -3.34 -10.40 33.41
CA GLY A 539 -2.68 -9.14 33.10
C GLY A 539 -2.91 -8.71 31.65
N ALA A 540 -2.25 -7.63 31.28
CA ALA A 540 -2.22 -7.17 29.90
C ALA A 540 -0.77 -6.76 29.57
N PHE A 541 -0.41 -6.83 28.30
CA PHE A 541 0.86 -6.31 27.80
C PHE A 541 0.74 -5.92 26.33
N PHE A 542 1.64 -5.04 25.89
CA PHE A 542 1.76 -4.68 24.48
C PHE A 542 2.87 -5.49 23.84
N ARG A 543 2.71 -5.82 22.55
CA ARG A 543 3.64 -6.64 21.79
C ARG A 543 3.96 -5.96 20.47
N GLN A 544 5.23 -5.95 20.10
CA GLN A 544 5.69 -5.50 18.78
C GLN A 544 6.60 -6.55 18.16
N ALA A 545 6.38 -6.90 16.89
CA ALA A 545 7.20 -7.87 16.15
C ALA A 545 7.37 -9.24 16.86
N GLY A 546 6.32 -9.70 17.54
CA GLY A 546 6.31 -10.96 18.31
C GLY A 546 6.85 -10.86 19.74
N ARG A 547 7.46 -9.73 20.13
CA ARG A 547 8.06 -9.55 21.47
C ARG A 547 7.22 -8.66 22.37
N PRO A 548 7.06 -8.99 23.67
CA PRO A 548 6.41 -8.11 24.63
C PRO A 548 7.26 -6.86 24.82
N LEU A 549 6.59 -5.72 24.94
CA LEU A 549 7.21 -4.44 25.25
C LEU A 549 7.22 -4.22 26.77
N PRO A 550 8.24 -3.53 27.31
CA PRO A 550 8.23 -3.07 28.69
C PRO A 550 7.02 -2.17 28.97
N ASN A 551 6.56 -2.19 30.21
CA ASN A 551 5.52 -1.26 30.64
C ASN A 551 6.04 0.19 30.67
N ASP A 552 5.21 1.13 30.19
CA ASP A 552 5.51 2.56 29.98
C ASP A 552 6.54 2.86 28.87
N ASP A 553 6.72 1.96 27.89
CA ASP A 553 7.62 2.17 26.75
C ASP A 553 7.10 3.21 25.73
N TRP A 554 8.01 3.74 24.89
CA TRP A 554 7.78 4.81 23.92
C TRP A 554 7.70 4.25 22.51
N ILE A 555 6.53 4.42 21.87
CA ILE A 555 6.26 3.90 20.54
C ILE A 555 5.90 5.07 19.61
N PRO A 556 6.63 5.28 18.51
CA PRO A 556 6.24 6.29 17.53
C PRO A 556 4.94 5.88 16.82
N LEU A 557 4.11 6.85 16.46
CA LEU A 557 2.78 6.68 15.85
C LEU A 557 2.81 5.78 14.59
N ASP A 558 3.88 5.86 13.80
CA ASP A 558 4.04 5.07 12.58
C ASP A 558 4.29 3.57 12.86
N ARG A 559 4.70 3.23 14.08
CA ARG A 559 4.90 1.83 14.52
C ARG A 559 3.66 1.21 15.17
N LEU A 560 2.56 1.95 15.24
CA LEU A 560 1.30 1.41 15.77
C LEU A 560 0.78 0.21 14.97
N GLY A 561 1.15 0.12 13.70
CA GLY A 561 0.89 -1.04 12.86
C GLY A 561 1.36 -2.35 13.50
N GLY A 562 2.63 -2.41 13.90
CA GLY A 562 3.23 -3.59 14.53
C GLY A 562 2.75 -3.91 15.93
N LEU A 563 1.87 -3.09 16.51
CA LEU A 563 1.55 -3.12 17.91
C LEU A 563 0.26 -3.90 18.19
N HIS A 564 0.36 -4.91 19.04
CA HIS A 564 -0.75 -5.72 19.52
C HIS A 564 -0.94 -5.53 21.01
N LEU A 565 -2.19 -5.45 21.45
CA LEU A 565 -2.58 -5.57 22.84
C LEU A 565 -3.00 -7.00 23.12
N VAL A 566 -2.36 -7.63 24.11
CA VAL A 566 -2.75 -8.94 24.65
C VAL A 566 -3.32 -8.74 26.05
N VAL A 567 -4.51 -9.28 26.30
CA VAL A 567 -5.17 -9.28 27.62
C VAL A 567 -5.48 -10.72 28.02
N GLN A 568 -5.23 -11.09 29.27
CA GLN A 568 -5.46 -12.42 29.81
C GLN A 568 -6.20 -12.35 31.16
N ASP A 569 -7.22 -13.20 31.32
CA ASP A 569 -7.99 -13.35 32.56
C ASP A 569 -8.57 -14.78 32.67
N PRO A 570 -8.89 -15.30 33.88
CA PRO A 570 -9.56 -16.59 34.02
C PRO A 570 -10.91 -16.63 33.30
N MET A 571 -11.39 -17.83 32.96
CA MET A 571 -12.67 -18.03 32.29
C MET A 571 -13.84 -17.45 33.12
N GLY A 572 -14.71 -16.67 32.47
CA GLY A 572 -15.73 -15.84 33.15
C GLY A 572 -15.23 -14.46 33.60
N GLY A 573 -14.08 -14.04 33.07
CA GLY A 573 -13.31 -12.85 33.47
C GLY A 573 -14.02 -11.51 33.40
N GLN A 574 -13.38 -10.51 34.00
CA GLN A 574 -13.86 -9.14 34.06
C GLN A 574 -13.89 -8.49 32.67
N ARG A 575 -14.61 -7.38 32.56
CA ARG A 575 -14.54 -6.52 31.38
C ARG A 575 -13.27 -5.66 31.45
N PHE A 576 -12.74 -5.33 30.28
CA PHE A 576 -11.54 -4.50 30.15
C PHE A 576 -11.81 -3.29 29.28
N TRP A 577 -11.06 -2.22 29.52
CA TRP A 577 -11.15 -0.98 28.78
C TRP A 577 -9.76 -0.50 28.37
N LEU A 578 -9.71 0.15 27.21
CA LEU A 578 -8.55 0.86 26.72
C LEU A 578 -8.82 2.36 26.84
N GLU A 579 -8.01 3.04 27.63
CA GLU A 579 -8.04 4.49 27.77
C GLU A 579 -6.85 5.10 27.04
N GLY A 580 -7.10 6.09 26.19
CA GLY A 580 -6.05 6.89 25.55
C GLY A 580 -6.12 8.32 26.04
N GLU A 581 -5.04 8.87 26.60
CA GLU A 581 -5.00 10.22 27.16
C GLU A 581 -3.87 11.03 26.53
N LEU A 582 -4.16 12.23 26.04
CA LEU A 582 -3.17 13.19 25.58
C LEU A 582 -2.43 13.80 26.77
N ILE A 583 -1.11 13.79 26.70
CA ILE A 583 -0.20 14.47 27.63
C ILE A 583 0.65 15.43 26.81
N ALA A 584 0.52 16.73 27.08
CA ALA A 584 1.30 17.78 26.46
C ALA A 584 1.81 18.77 27.53
N HIS A 585 2.93 19.43 27.26
CA HIS A 585 3.44 20.50 28.09
C HIS A 585 2.65 21.79 27.80
N GLU A 586 1.60 22.07 28.59
CA GLU A 586 0.90 23.35 28.50
C GLU A 586 1.63 24.41 29.36
N ASN A 587 2.08 25.50 28.74
CA ASN A 587 2.55 26.72 29.41
C ASN A 587 1.39 27.62 29.91
N GLY A 588 0.15 27.12 29.95
CA GLY A 588 -1.03 27.89 30.36
C GLY A 588 -1.48 27.61 31.79
N LEU A 589 -1.81 28.67 32.54
CA LEU A 589 -2.45 28.63 33.87
C LEU A 589 -3.94 28.19 33.81
N GLY A 590 -4.27 27.19 32.99
CA GLY A 590 -5.61 26.62 32.85
C GLY A 590 -5.77 25.29 33.61
N PRO A 591 -7.00 24.88 33.97
CA PRO A 591 -7.22 23.54 34.52
C PRO A 591 -6.80 22.47 33.50
N ARG A 592 -6.09 21.43 33.96
CA ARG A 592 -5.69 20.29 33.12
C ARG A 592 -6.93 19.61 32.55
N PHE A 593 -7.15 19.72 31.24
CA PHE A 593 -8.25 19.05 30.57
C PHE A 593 -7.81 17.64 30.14
N HIS A 594 -8.50 16.61 30.64
CA HIS A 594 -8.28 15.23 30.21
C HIS A 594 -8.84 15.03 28.80
N GLN A 595 -8.01 15.24 27.78
CA GLN A 595 -8.33 14.94 26.40
C GLN A 595 -8.01 13.47 26.12
N GLY A 596 -9.03 12.64 25.91
CA GLY A 596 -8.80 11.23 25.67
C GLY A 596 -10.02 10.46 25.17
N PHE A 597 -9.86 9.15 25.03
CA PHE A 597 -10.93 8.22 24.75
C PHE A 597 -10.94 7.05 25.73
N TYR A 598 -12.08 6.35 25.78
CA TYR A 598 -12.30 5.22 26.66
C TYR A 598 -13.16 4.17 25.96
N ASP A 599 -12.52 3.11 25.46
CA ASP A 599 -13.19 2.07 24.67
C ASP A 599 -13.30 0.77 25.46
N ARG A 600 -14.47 0.12 25.36
CA ARG A 600 -14.65 -1.23 25.89
C ARG A 600 -13.94 -2.23 24.98
N LEU A 601 -13.08 -3.06 25.56
CA LEU A 601 -12.43 -4.14 24.81
C LEU A 601 -13.42 -5.27 24.52
N ARG A 602 -13.15 -6.01 23.44
CA ARG A 602 -13.92 -7.20 23.08
C ARG A 602 -13.85 -8.25 24.19
N PRO A 603 -14.88 -9.12 24.33
CA PRO A 603 -14.82 -10.23 25.26
C PRO A 603 -13.60 -11.11 25.01
N LEU A 604 -13.05 -11.68 26.08
CA LEU A 604 -11.96 -12.65 25.99
C LEU A 604 -12.47 -13.95 25.35
N ASP A 605 -11.75 -14.48 24.38
CA ASP A 605 -11.94 -15.82 23.84
C ASP A 605 -11.01 -16.78 24.59
N GLN A 606 -11.58 -17.82 25.21
CA GLN A 606 -10.84 -18.78 26.06
C GLN A 606 -9.91 -18.09 27.10
N GLY A 607 -10.34 -16.96 27.67
CA GLY A 607 -9.56 -16.21 28.67
C GLY A 607 -8.47 -15.30 28.08
N ARG A 608 -8.44 -15.08 26.76
CA ARG A 608 -7.48 -14.19 26.09
C ARG A 608 -8.13 -13.27 25.05
N LEU A 609 -7.59 -12.07 24.91
CA LEU A 609 -7.83 -11.18 23.78
C LEU A 609 -6.49 -10.82 23.14
N ASP A 610 -6.40 -10.90 21.83
CA ASP A 610 -5.32 -10.35 21.01
C ASP A 610 -5.93 -9.38 20.00
N MET A 611 -5.46 -8.14 20.00
CA MET A 611 -5.96 -7.11 19.11
C MET A 611 -4.84 -6.23 18.55
N ALA A 612 -4.83 -6.04 17.24
CA ALA A 612 -4.00 -5.04 16.60
C ALA A 612 -4.47 -3.64 16.98
N LEU A 613 -3.52 -2.72 17.24
CA LEU A 613 -3.83 -1.33 17.58
C LEU A 613 -3.78 -0.38 16.39
N PHE A 614 -3.38 -0.88 15.21
CA PHE A 614 -3.39 -0.13 13.96
C PHE A 614 -4.71 0.63 13.68
N PRO A 615 -5.92 0.07 13.93
CA PRO A 615 -7.17 0.80 13.69
C PRO A 615 -7.31 2.09 14.51
N LEU A 616 -6.58 2.22 15.62
CA LEU A 616 -6.59 3.42 16.47
C LEU A 616 -5.65 4.52 15.96
N GLN A 617 -4.84 4.28 14.92
CA GLN A 617 -3.81 5.20 14.46
C GLN A 617 -4.36 6.59 14.16
N ASP A 618 -5.46 6.68 13.41
CA ASP A 618 -6.06 7.97 13.04
C ASP A 618 -6.59 8.72 14.27
N ARG A 619 -7.13 7.98 15.24
CA ARG A 619 -7.66 8.55 16.49
C ARG A 619 -6.52 9.12 17.34
N ILE A 620 -5.43 8.37 17.47
CA ILE A 620 -4.24 8.78 18.22
C ILE A 620 -3.53 9.93 17.51
N ALA A 621 -3.42 9.90 16.17
CA ALA A 621 -2.93 11.00 15.35
C ALA A 621 -3.74 12.27 15.61
N SER A 622 -5.07 12.15 15.64
CA SER A 622 -5.98 13.27 15.94
C SER A 622 -5.80 13.83 17.36
N LEU A 623 -5.54 12.98 18.36
CA LEU A 623 -5.21 13.43 19.72
C LEU A 623 -3.92 14.24 19.72
N LEU A 624 -2.85 13.71 19.13
CA LEU A 624 -1.57 14.41 19.01
C LEU A 624 -1.73 15.75 18.29
N ALA A 625 -2.48 15.77 17.18
CA ALA A 625 -2.79 16.96 16.38
C ALA A 625 -3.54 18.08 17.12
N SER A 626 -4.09 17.79 18.29
CA SER A 626 -4.80 18.77 19.12
C SER A 626 -3.87 19.59 20.01
N SER A 627 -2.56 19.27 19.99
CA SER A 627 -1.52 20.04 20.65
C SER A 627 -0.44 20.50 19.67
N HIS A 628 0.00 21.76 19.86
CA HIS A 628 1.17 22.34 19.19
C HIS A 628 2.50 21.84 19.78
N ASP A 629 2.47 21.16 20.92
CA ASP A 629 3.64 20.57 21.54
C ASP A 629 4.15 19.40 20.68
N LEU A 630 5.36 19.53 20.14
CA LEU A 630 6.02 18.49 19.34
C LEU A 630 6.41 17.27 20.20
N GLN A 631 6.47 17.43 21.52
CA GLN A 631 6.71 16.37 22.50
C GLN A 631 5.41 15.82 23.10
N ALA A 632 4.24 16.27 22.61
CA ALA A 632 2.97 15.69 23.00
C ALA A 632 2.98 14.18 22.76
N GLN A 633 2.36 13.46 23.69
CA GLN A 633 2.26 12.01 23.68
C GLN A 633 0.83 11.57 24.02
N VAL A 634 0.42 10.42 23.51
CA VAL A 634 -0.83 9.77 23.89
C VAL A 634 -0.49 8.54 24.74
N ARG A 635 -0.91 8.57 25.99
CA ARG A 635 -0.74 7.48 26.94
C ARG A 635 -1.89 6.49 26.79
N LEU A 636 -1.59 5.27 26.38
CA LEU A 636 -2.58 4.18 26.34
C LEU A 636 -2.50 3.34 27.62
N VAL A 637 -3.62 3.20 28.31
CA VAL A 637 -3.76 2.47 29.57
C VAL A 637 -4.81 1.38 29.43
N VAL A 638 -4.47 0.15 29.82
CA VAL A 638 -5.45 -0.95 29.90
C VAL A 638 -5.95 -1.04 31.34
N LYS A 639 -7.27 -1.07 31.52
CA LYS A 639 -7.93 -1.10 32.83
C LYS A 639 -8.96 -2.22 32.95
N ASN A 640 -9.15 -2.74 34.17
CA ASN A 640 -10.23 -3.69 34.49
C ASN A 640 -11.45 -2.98 35.11
N THR A 641 -12.48 -3.74 35.50
CA THR A 641 -13.71 -3.22 36.16
C THR A 641 -13.45 -2.51 37.48
N GLN A 642 -12.32 -2.80 38.14
CA GLN A 642 -11.91 -2.16 39.40
C GLN A 642 -11.06 -0.89 39.17
N ASN A 643 -10.93 -0.44 37.91
CA ASN A 643 -10.09 0.68 37.50
C ASN A 643 -8.58 0.48 37.82
N GLN A 644 -8.15 -0.77 38.02
CA GLN A 644 -6.74 -1.13 38.17
C GLN A 644 -6.06 -1.06 36.80
N ARG A 645 -4.87 -0.45 36.75
CA ARG A 645 -4.04 -0.35 35.55
C ARG A 645 -3.27 -1.66 35.36
N LEU A 646 -3.40 -2.27 34.18
CA LEU A 646 -2.77 -3.55 33.85
C LEU A 646 -1.56 -3.38 32.94
N ALA A 647 -1.61 -2.45 31.98
CA ALA A 647 -0.53 -2.15 31.05
C ALA A 647 -0.57 -0.69 30.62
N LEU A 648 0.59 -0.17 30.23
CA LEU A 648 0.81 1.21 29.83
C LEU A 648 1.84 1.33 28.71
N ILE A 649 1.58 2.20 27.74
CA ILE A 649 2.58 2.67 26.76
C ILE A 649 2.34 4.14 26.42
N ARG A 650 3.35 4.78 25.83
CA ARG A 650 3.31 6.17 25.34
C ARG A 650 3.50 6.19 23.84
N ILE A 651 2.59 6.85 23.15
CA ILE A 651 2.66 7.02 21.70
C ILE A 651 3.07 8.45 21.37
N THR A 652 4.11 8.62 20.57
CA THR A 652 4.66 9.93 20.19
C THR A 652 4.75 10.13 18.69
N ARG A 653 4.95 11.38 18.25
CA ARG A 653 5.27 11.68 16.84
C ARG A 653 6.70 11.26 16.48
N PHE A 654 7.62 11.47 17.41
CA PHE A 654 9.03 11.14 17.29
C PHE A 654 9.51 10.45 18.56
N ASP A 655 10.36 9.44 18.42
CA ASP A 655 10.98 8.72 19.54
C ASP A 655 12.51 8.87 19.57
N ALA A 656 13.10 9.57 18.57
CA ALA A 656 14.52 9.94 18.50
C ALA A 656 14.71 11.48 18.42
N LEU A 657 15.70 11.99 19.16
CA LEU A 657 16.06 13.40 19.23
C LEU A 657 17.55 13.57 18.88
N LEU A 658 17.87 14.63 18.13
CA LEU A 658 19.24 15.07 17.85
C LEU A 658 19.64 16.20 18.80
N GLU A 659 20.89 16.21 19.24
CA GLU A 659 21.49 17.29 20.03
C GLU A 659 22.44 18.12 19.16
N PRO A 660 22.28 19.46 19.08
CA PRO A 660 23.23 20.31 18.38
C PRO A 660 24.48 20.57 19.22
N ASP A 661 25.66 20.37 18.65
CA ASP A 661 26.92 20.94 19.15
C ASP A 661 27.34 22.11 18.25
N ARG A 662 26.95 23.31 18.67
CA ARG A 662 27.24 24.55 17.92
C ARG A 662 28.72 24.92 17.93
N ALA A 663 29.48 24.50 18.95
CA ALA A 663 30.89 24.83 19.08
C ALA A 663 31.73 24.01 18.09
N MET A 664 31.44 22.70 17.96
CA MET A 664 32.11 21.82 17.01
C MET A 664 31.45 21.81 15.62
N ARG A 665 30.32 22.51 15.44
CA ARG A 665 29.49 22.47 14.21
C ARG A 665 29.07 21.03 13.89
N GLN A 666 28.52 20.32 14.87
CA GLN A 666 28.10 18.93 14.73
C GLN A 666 26.66 18.70 15.20
N ALA A 667 26.03 17.66 14.66
CA ALA A 667 24.79 17.10 15.20
C ALA A 667 25.07 15.72 15.79
N ARG A 668 24.62 15.49 17.02
CA ARG A 668 24.91 14.28 17.80
C ARG A 668 23.63 13.49 18.08
N ILE A 669 23.72 12.17 18.04
CA ILE A 669 22.71 11.28 18.62
C ILE A 669 23.12 10.93 20.06
N PRO A 670 22.28 11.21 21.07
CA PRO A 670 22.60 10.89 22.45
C PRO A 670 22.45 9.39 22.75
N GLU A 671 23.20 8.89 23.74
CA GLU A 671 23.29 7.47 24.10
C GLU A 671 21.94 6.77 24.34
N PRO A 672 20.95 7.37 25.03
CA PRO A 672 19.65 6.74 25.24
C PRO A 672 18.87 6.51 23.94
N VAL A 673 19.16 7.28 22.90
CA VAL A 673 18.54 7.14 21.58
C VAL A 673 19.28 6.07 20.77
N LEU A 674 20.61 6.00 20.86
CA LEU A 674 21.42 4.92 20.27
C LEU A 674 20.99 3.54 20.77
N ALA A 675 20.80 3.40 22.09
CA ALA A 675 20.31 2.16 22.69
C ALA A 675 18.97 1.70 22.09
N ARG A 676 18.08 2.63 21.73
CA ARG A 676 16.78 2.34 21.08
C ARG A 676 16.87 2.12 19.58
N LEU A 677 17.90 2.62 18.90
CA LEU A 677 18.16 2.33 17.49
C LEU A 677 18.61 0.88 17.29
N GLY A 678 19.24 0.29 18.31
CA GLY A 678 19.69 -1.09 18.31
C GLY A 678 20.95 -1.28 17.45
N PRO A 679 21.35 -2.54 17.17
CA PRO A 679 22.57 -2.83 16.44
C PRO A 679 22.52 -2.35 14.98
N ALA A 680 23.70 -2.17 14.39
CA ALA A 680 23.90 -1.76 13.00
C ALA A 680 23.24 -0.42 12.62
N TRP A 681 23.05 0.48 13.59
CA TRP A 681 22.49 1.81 13.32
C TRP A 681 23.43 2.65 12.44
N GLU A 682 24.74 2.40 12.49
CA GLU A 682 25.79 3.14 11.78
C GLU A 682 25.62 3.11 10.25
N THR A 683 25.13 1.98 9.73
CA THR A 683 24.91 1.79 8.29
C THR A 683 23.51 2.17 7.83
N ARG A 684 22.56 2.25 8.78
CA ARG A 684 21.15 2.54 8.51
C ARG A 684 20.81 4.01 8.64
N VAL A 685 21.41 4.71 9.61
CA VAL A 685 21.06 6.10 9.91
C VAL A 685 21.72 7.06 8.93
N ARG A 686 20.90 7.93 8.31
CA ARG A 686 21.34 8.98 7.39
C ARG A 686 20.78 10.32 7.83
N LEU A 687 21.65 11.33 7.93
CA LEU A 687 21.25 12.70 8.23
C LEU A 687 21.38 13.59 6.99
N ASN A 688 20.37 14.43 6.75
CA ASN A 688 20.33 15.39 5.66
C ASN A 688 19.98 16.79 6.17
N MET A 689 20.40 17.83 5.45
CA MET A 689 19.98 19.21 5.69
C MET A 689 19.05 19.71 4.59
N ILE A 690 17.89 20.25 4.99
CA ILE A 690 16.90 20.87 4.13
C ILE A 690 16.92 22.39 4.36
N ARG A 691 16.97 23.15 3.27
CA ARG A 691 16.89 24.61 3.27
C ARG A 691 15.43 25.06 3.38
N LEU A 692 15.04 25.77 4.44
CA LEU A 692 13.62 26.05 4.67
C LEU A 692 13.03 27.14 3.76
N TRP A 693 13.84 28.07 3.25
CA TRP A 693 13.37 29.10 2.31
C TRP A 693 13.36 28.62 0.84
N ALA A 694 13.92 27.45 0.54
CA ALA A 694 13.89 26.81 -0.78
C ALA A 694 13.86 25.27 -0.65
N PRO A 695 12.79 24.68 -0.08
CA PRO A 695 12.76 23.26 0.26
C PRO A 695 12.62 22.31 -0.95
N ALA A 696 12.39 22.85 -2.15
CA ALA A 696 12.42 22.08 -3.40
C ALA A 696 13.83 21.73 -3.88
N GLU A 697 14.86 22.43 -3.39
CA GLU A 697 16.25 22.13 -3.70
C GLU A 697 16.70 20.79 -3.09
N PRO A 698 17.65 20.07 -3.73
CA PRO A 698 18.14 18.79 -3.21
C PRO A 698 18.78 18.97 -1.82
N PRO A 699 18.45 18.09 -0.85
CA PRO A 699 18.99 18.22 0.50
C PRO A 699 20.48 17.88 0.53
N VAL A 700 21.21 18.55 1.42
CA VAL A 700 22.64 18.30 1.64
C VAL A 700 22.80 17.05 2.51
N THR A 701 23.61 16.07 2.08
CA THR A 701 23.84 14.86 2.88
C THR A 701 25.01 15.06 3.83
N LEU A 702 24.77 14.86 5.13
CA LEU A 702 25.81 15.01 6.15
C LEU A 702 26.70 13.78 6.21
N GLN A 703 28.00 14.01 6.42
CA GLN A 703 28.98 12.95 6.63
C GLN A 703 29.15 12.66 8.12
N ALA A 704 29.26 11.38 8.46
CA ALA A 704 29.60 10.99 9.83
C ALA A 704 31.03 11.44 10.15
N SER A 705 31.22 11.96 11.36
CA SER A 705 32.52 12.47 11.78
C SER A 705 33.54 11.34 11.93
N SER A 706 34.75 11.54 11.41
CA SER A 706 35.83 10.55 11.52
C SER A 706 36.42 10.44 12.93
N SER A 707 36.19 11.45 13.78
CA SER A 707 36.79 11.56 15.11
C SER A 707 35.85 11.16 16.26
N GLN A 708 34.53 11.21 16.04
CA GLN A 708 33.51 10.96 17.06
C GLN A 708 32.40 10.05 16.52
N THR A 709 32.07 9.00 17.28
CA THR A 709 30.96 8.10 16.99
C THR A 709 29.63 8.80 17.19
N ALA A 710 28.66 8.56 16.31
CA ALA A 710 27.30 9.13 16.37
C ALA A 710 27.22 10.67 16.27
N CYS A 711 28.24 11.27 15.66
CA CYS A 711 28.29 12.69 15.32
C CYS A 711 28.36 12.87 13.79
N TRP A 712 27.70 13.91 13.29
CA TRP A 712 27.74 14.32 11.88
C TRP A 712 28.22 15.76 11.76
N ASP A 713 29.16 16.00 10.85
CA ASP A 713 29.76 17.32 10.64
C ASP A 713 28.85 18.20 9.77
N ILE A 714 28.60 19.43 10.22
CA ILE A 714 27.84 20.44 9.49
C ILE A 714 28.78 21.20 8.54
N PRO A 715 28.51 21.24 7.22
CA PRO A 715 29.35 21.95 6.25
C PRO A 715 29.54 23.42 6.61
N ALA A 716 30.73 23.96 6.35
CA ALA A 716 31.09 25.32 6.73
C ALA A 716 30.60 26.38 5.73
N ASP A 717 30.32 25.98 4.50
CA ASP A 717 29.99 26.78 3.31
C ASP A 717 28.47 26.88 3.07
N LEU A 718 27.66 26.66 4.10
CA LEU A 718 26.20 26.79 4.00
C LEU A 718 25.77 28.25 3.84
N GLU A 719 24.77 28.46 2.99
CA GLU A 719 24.11 29.76 2.90
C GLU A 719 23.46 30.15 4.24
N PRO A 720 23.50 31.45 4.60
CA PRO A 720 22.87 31.96 5.81
C PRO A 720 21.35 31.72 5.84
N GLY A 721 20.83 31.39 7.02
CA GLY A 721 19.40 31.20 7.24
C GLY A 721 19.06 29.91 8.01
N PRO A 722 17.76 29.61 8.15
CA PRO A 722 17.28 28.44 8.87
C PRO A 722 17.32 27.15 8.03
N TRP A 723 18.09 26.17 8.49
CA TRP A 723 18.16 24.82 7.94
C TRP A 723 17.54 23.80 8.88
N TRP A 724 17.00 22.72 8.33
CA TRP A 724 16.56 21.55 9.08
C TRP A 724 17.51 20.40 8.92
N ILE A 725 18.03 19.87 10.03
CA ILE A 725 18.70 18.58 10.06
C ILE A 725 17.63 17.52 10.29
N VAL A 726 17.48 16.62 9.33
CA VAL A 726 16.49 15.54 9.34
C VAL A 726 17.22 14.20 9.34
N GLY A 727 16.76 13.26 10.17
CA GLY A 727 17.38 11.95 10.30
C GLY A 727 16.43 10.83 9.87
N ARG A 728 16.96 9.89 9.08
CA ARG A 728 16.25 8.66 8.69
C ARG A 728 17.01 7.45 9.20
N ASP A 729 16.29 6.42 9.65
CA ASP A 729 16.80 5.09 9.94
C ASP A 729 16.32 4.14 8.82
N GLY A 730 17.20 3.84 7.86
CA GLY A 730 16.80 3.26 6.57
C GLY A 730 15.90 4.24 5.80
N ASP A 731 14.70 3.79 5.46
CA ASP A 731 13.67 4.64 4.82
C ASP A 731 12.78 5.37 5.83
N TRP A 732 12.97 5.15 7.13
CA TRP A 732 12.03 5.57 8.16
C TRP A 732 12.43 6.89 8.83
N MET A 733 11.50 7.83 8.92
CA MET A 733 11.67 9.11 9.63
C MET A 733 11.42 8.94 11.13
N ARG A 734 12.49 8.66 11.89
CA ARG A 734 12.42 8.44 13.35
C ARG A 734 12.77 9.69 14.17
N PHE A 735 13.57 10.58 13.58
CA PHE A 735 14.16 11.70 14.28
C PHE A 735 13.29 12.95 14.18
N ARG A 736 13.11 13.66 15.30
CA ARG A 736 12.55 15.01 15.27
C ARG A 736 13.48 15.93 14.47
N PRO A 737 12.97 16.69 13.48
CA PRO A 737 13.77 17.69 12.78
C PRO A 737 14.42 18.68 13.75
N LEU A 738 15.72 18.90 13.59
CA LEU A 738 16.51 19.83 14.39
C LEU A 738 16.74 21.11 13.57
N LEU A 739 16.31 22.25 14.11
CA LEU A 739 16.53 23.56 13.49
C LEU A 739 17.99 24.02 13.69
N TRP A 740 18.69 24.26 12.59
CA TRP A 740 20.04 24.80 12.53
C TRP A 740 20.07 26.14 11.81
N VAL A 741 20.14 27.25 12.55
CA VAL A 741 20.31 28.58 11.95
C VAL A 741 21.78 28.85 11.69
N VAL A 742 22.13 29.12 10.43
CA VAL A 742 23.45 29.58 10.01
C VAL A 742 23.44 31.11 10.06
N ALA A 743 24.22 31.70 10.96
CA ALA A 743 24.31 33.15 11.12
C ALA A 743 25.28 33.77 10.10
N THR A 744 25.02 35.02 9.70
CA THR A 744 26.01 35.88 9.05
C THR A 744 26.80 36.65 10.10
N ASP A 745 28.10 36.83 9.86
CA ASP A 745 28.98 37.62 10.74
C ASP A 745 28.55 39.11 10.85
N ASN A 746 27.79 39.59 9.84
CA ASN A 746 27.04 40.84 9.89
C ASN A 746 25.55 40.53 9.73
N PRO A 747 24.69 40.74 10.75
CA PRO A 747 23.25 40.66 10.55
C PRO A 747 22.87 41.72 9.51
N PRO A 748 22.17 41.36 8.41
CA PRO A 748 21.64 42.37 7.50
C PRO A 748 20.72 43.32 8.28
N ALA A 749 20.67 44.59 7.87
CA ALA A 749 19.59 45.48 8.33
C ALA A 749 18.25 44.79 8.05
N ALA A 750 17.22 45.07 8.89
CA ALA A 750 15.89 44.45 8.76
C ALA A 750 15.50 44.34 7.28
N SER A 751 15.39 43.10 6.80
CA SER A 751 15.10 42.85 5.39
C SER A 751 13.64 43.24 5.13
N ASP A 752 13.43 44.29 4.34
CA ASP A 752 12.12 44.70 3.81
C ASP A 752 11.55 43.69 2.78
N ASP A 753 12.18 42.52 2.61
CA ASP A 753 11.67 41.45 1.76
C ASP A 753 10.32 40.94 2.30
N ALA A 754 9.24 41.43 1.70
CA ALA A 754 7.89 41.03 2.04
C ALA A 754 7.56 39.60 1.58
N SER A 755 8.48 38.85 0.96
CA SER A 755 8.21 37.48 0.54
C SER A 755 8.10 36.48 1.71
N LEU A 756 7.46 35.34 1.43
CA LEU A 756 7.42 34.19 2.33
C LEU A 756 8.84 33.67 2.66
N ALA A 757 9.78 33.71 1.71
CA ALA A 757 11.16 33.34 1.96
C ALA A 757 11.83 34.27 2.98
N GLY A 758 11.65 35.59 2.81
CA GLY A 758 12.13 36.60 3.76
C GLY A 758 11.52 36.44 5.15
N ALA A 759 10.23 36.13 5.24
CA ALA A 759 9.57 35.83 6.51
C ALA A 759 10.13 34.56 7.18
N ILE A 760 10.41 33.49 6.43
CA ILE A 760 11.01 32.26 6.97
C ILE A 760 12.41 32.53 7.53
N GLN A 761 13.19 33.38 6.87
CA GLN A 761 14.56 33.72 7.26
C GLN A 761 14.66 34.64 8.49
N GLU A 762 13.55 35.26 8.92
CA GLU A 762 13.49 36.14 10.10
C GLU A 762 13.97 35.39 11.36
N PRO A 763 15.09 35.77 12.00
CA PRO A 763 15.62 35.05 13.16
C PRO A 763 14.76 35.19 14.42
N ASP A 764 14.09 36.34 14.60
CA ASP A 764 13.25 36.59 15.77
C ASP A 764 11.90 35.86 15.66
N HIS A 765 11.54 35.09 16.69
CA HIS A 765 10.35 34.22 16.66
C HIS A 765 9.04 35.01 16.58
N ASP A 766 8.93 36.09 17.34
CA ASP A 766 7.71 36.91 17.39
C ASP A 766 7.52 37.69 16.09
N GLN A 767 8.60 38.31 15.57
CA GLN A 767 8.57 39.00 14.28
C GLN A 767 8.29 38.04 13.12
N ARG A 768 8.91 36.86 13.11
CA ARG A 768 8.63 35.81 12.12
C ARG A 768 7.15 35.46 12.13
N GLN A 769 6.59 35.21 13.31
CA GLN A 769 5.17 34.86 13.44
C GLN A 769 4.25 36.00 12.96
N GLN A 770 4.58 37.25 13.24
CA GLN A 770 3.82 38.40 12.75
C GLN A 770 3.87 38.49 11.21
N ARG A 771 5.06 38.43 10.62
CA ARG A 771 5.25 38.46 9.15
C ARG A 771 4.51 37.32 8.45
N LEU A 772 4.61 36.10 8.99
CA LEU A 772 3.87 34.95 8.46
C LEU A 772 2.35 35.14 8.52
N ASN A 773 1.82 35.74 9.59
CA ASN A 773 0.38 35.99 9.68
C ASN A 773 -0.09 37.04 8.67
N ILE A 774 0.69 38.08 8.41
CA ILE A 774 0.37 39.10 7.40
C ILE A 774 0.36 38.44 6.02
N LEU A 775 1.43 37.72 5.66
CA LEU A 775 1.57 37.08 4.35
C LEU A 775 0.52 36.02 4.06
N LEU A 776 0.17 35.19 5.05
CA LEU A 776 -0.91 34.21 4.88
C LEU A 776 -2.27 34.88 4.69
N GLY A 777 -2.48 36.06 5.30
CA GLY A 777 -3.66 36.89 5.05
C GLY A 777 -3.71 37.42 3.61
N GLU A 778 -2.57 37.88 3.08
CA GLU A 778 -2.43 38.37 1.69
C GLU A 778 -2.59 37.23 0.66
N LEU A 779 -1.96 36.08 0.89
CA LEU A 779 -2.15 34.85 0.11
C LEU A 779 -3.63 34.45 0.06
N GLY A 780 -4.35 34.59 1.18
CA GLY A 780 -5.78 34.32 1.28
C GLY A 780 -6.67 35.24 0.41
N GLN A 781 -6.14 36.35 -0.09
CA GLN A 781 -6.85 37.33 -0.91
C GLN A 781 -6.38 37.33 -2.37
N ASN A 782 -5.15 36.89 -2.65
CA ASN A 782 -4.53 36.90 -3.96
C ASN A 782 -4.15 35.48 -4.44
N PRO A 783 -4.97 34.83 -5.30
CA PRO A 783 -4.66 33.54 -5.88
C PRO A 783 -3.41 33.52 -6.78
N ASP A 784 -2.97 34.67 -7.29
CA ASP A 784 -1.85 34.80 -8.24
C ASP A 784 -0.56 35.29 -7.55
N HIS A 785 -0.54 35.29 -6.22
CA HIS A 785 0.64 35.70 -5.45
C HIS A 785 1.87 34.81 -5.78
N PRO A 786 3.07 35.40 -5.93
CA PRO A 786 4.27 34.67 -6.34
C PRO A 786 4.76 33.61 -5.32
N ASP A 787 4.34 33.70 -4.05
CA ASP A 787 4.76 32.77 -2.98
C ASP A 787 3.95 31.48 -2.88
N TRP A 788 2.89 31.31 -3.69
CA TRP A 788 2.12 30.05 -3.70
C TRP A 788 2.99 28.81 -3.94
N PRO A 789 3.93 28.77 -4.92
CA PRO A 789 4.83 27.64 -5.11
C PRO A 789 5.61 27.26 -3.85
N LEU A 790 6.17 28.25 -3.13
CA LEU A 790 6.91 28.01 -1.89
C LEU A 790 6.01 27.44 -0.78
N LEU A 791 4.77 27.91 -0.66
CA LEU A 791 3.79 27.32 0.26
C LEU A 791 3.47 25.86 -0.13
N PHE A 792 3.32 25.55 -1.42
CA PHE A 792 3.13 24.17 -1.88
C PHE A 792 4.35 23.28 -1.63
N ASP A 793 5.57 23.81 -1.67
CA ASP A 793 6.76 23.05 -1.30
C ASP A 793 6.80 22.75 0.22
N HIS A 794 6.32 23.66 1.06
CA HIS A 794 6.12 23.39 2.49
C HIS A 794 5.02 22.34 2.72
N LEU A 795 3.94 22.38 1.95
CA LEU A 795 2.90 21.35 1.99
C LEU A 795 3.47 19.99 1.56
N ARG A 796 4.36 19.94 0.57
CA ARG A 796 5.06 18.70 0.20
C ARG A 796 5.93 18.16 1.33
N LEU A 797 6.63 19.03 2.08
CA LEU A 797 7.35 18.61 3.30
C LEU A 797 6.41 17.98 4.34
N ALA A 798 5.16 18.44 4.43
CA ALA A 798 4.17 17.87 5.36
C ALA A 798 3.74 16.42 5.05
N ARG A 799 4.18 15.85 3.91
CA ARG A 799 4.06 14.40 3.65
C ARG A 799 5.03 13.57 4.47
N GLU A 800 6.20 14.13 4.75
CA GLU A 800 7.30 13.45 5.45
C GLU A 800 7.42 13.92 6.90
N PHE A 801 6.99 15.15 7.21
CA PHE A 801 7.12 15.76 8.54
C PHE A 801 5.75 16.22 9.07
N PRO A 802 5.49 16.11 10.38
CA PRO A 802 4.31 16.69 10.99
C PRO A 802 4.21 18.19 10.65
N PRO A 803 3.07 18.67 10.10
CA PRO A 803 2.92 20.07 9.70
C PRO A 803 3.09 21.04 10.86
N SER A 804 2.83 20.61 12.11
CA SER A 804 3.06 21.40 13.32
C SER A 804 4.54 21.75 13.56
N SER A 805 5.48 21.04 12.91
CA SER A 805 6.90 21.36 12.95
C SER A 805 7.26 22.60 12.12
N LEU A 806 6.45 22.94 11.11
CA LEU A 806 6.69 24.06 10.19
C LEU A 806 5.94 25.31 10.67
N ASP A 807 6.65 26.41 10.96
CA ASP A 807 6.05 27.66 11.44
C ASP A 807 4.96 28.20 10.48
N VAL A 808 5.20 28.13 9.16
CA VAL A 808 4.24 28.54 8.11
C VAL A 808 2.93 27.76 8.22
N LEU A 809 3.02 26.43 8.34
CA LEU A 809 1.84 25.57 8.43
C LEU A 809 1.16 25.68 9.80
N ARG A 810 1.91 25.95 10.88
CA ARG A 810 1.33 26.24 12.21
C ARG A 810 0.45 27.49 12.22
N CYS A 811 0.79 28.49 11.42
CA CYS A 811 -0.02 29.71 11.29
C CYS A 811 -1.23 29.54 10.37
N LEU A 812 -1.14 28.64 9.38
CA LEU A 812 -2.14 28.45 8.33
C LEU A 812 -3.60 28.22 8.84
N PRO A 813 -3.88 27.45 9.91
CA PRO A 813 -5.22 27.31 10.48
C PRO A 813 -5.90 28.61 10.90
N LYS A 814 -5.13 29.67 11.19
CA LYS A 814 -5.65 30.99 11.56
C LYS A 814 -6.14 31.79 10.34
N HIS A 815 -5.86 31.31 9.13
CA HIS A 815 -6.14 31.96 7.85
C HIS A 815 -7.03 31.07 6.97
N PRO A 816 -8.34 30.95 7.28
CA PRO A 816 -9.25 30.01 6.61
C PRO A 816 -9.37 30.22 5.09
N ARG A 817 -9.24 31.46 4.61
CA ARG A 817 -9.26 31.77 3.17
C ARG A 817 -8.04 31.23 2.44
N ALA A 818 -6.86 31.35 3.04
CA ALA A 818 -5.63 30.76 2.49
C ALA A 818 -5.73 29.23 2.44
N LEU A 819 -6.31 28.60 3.47
CA LEU A 819 -6.61 27.16 3.46
C LEU A 819 -7.58 26.76 2.33
N ALA A 820 -8.66 27.52 2.16
CA ALA A 820 -9.64 27.27 1.11
C ALA A 820 -9.02 27.43 -0.29
N LEU A 821 -8.25 28.49 -0.52
CA LEU A 821 -7.52 28.71 -1.77
C LEU A 821 -6.47 27.62 -2.02
N ALA A 822 -5.73 27.20 -1.01
CA ALA A 822 -4.75 26.10 -1.14
C ALA A 822 -5.44 24.82 -1.64
N LEU A 823 -6.62 24.49 -1.12
CA LEU A 823 -7.37 23.31 -1.54
C LEU A 823 -7.95 23.46 -2.96
N LEU A 824 -8.42 24.66 -3.34
CA LEU A 824 -8.93 24.95 -4.68
C LEU A 824 -7.82 24.91 -5.75
N LYS A 825 -6.63 25.42 -5.42
CA LYS A 825 -5.44 25.44 -6.29
C LYS A 825 -4.75 24.07 -6.38
N ALA A 826 -5.00 23.17 -5.44
CA ALA A 826 -4.35 21.87 -5.40
C ALA A 826 -4.70 21.02 -6.64
N ASP A 827 -3.65 20.59 -7.32
CA ASP A 827 -3.73 19.64 -8.43
C ASP A 827 -4.03 18.22 -7.92
N GLU A 828 -4.12 17.25 -8.84
CA GLU A 828 -4.41 15.87 -8.47
C GLU A 828 -3.33 15.25 -7.56
N GLN A 829 -2.08 15.71 -7.64
CA GLN A 829 -0.98 15.19 -6.84
C GLN A 829 -0.99 15.75 -5.42
N THR A 830 -1.22 17.06 -5.26
CA THR A 830 -1.11 17.79 -3.99
C THR A 830 -2.40 17.83 -3.18
N PHE A 831 -3.55 17.53 -3.80
CA PHE A 831 -4.86 17.59 -3.15
C PHE A 831 -4.93 16.79 -1.84
N GLU A 832 -4.47 15.54 -1.82
CA GLU A 832 -4.53 14.71 -0.61
C GLU A 832 -3.64 15.24 0.52
N THR A 833 -2.52 15.87 0.17
CA THR A 833 -1.62 16.51 1.14
C THR A 833 -2.32 17.67 1.82
N VAL A 834 -2.91 18.59 1.05
CA VAL A 834 -3.68 19.72 1.59
C VAL A 834 -4.91 19.22 2.35
N TRP A 835 -5.65 18.29 1.74
CA TRP A 835 -6.87 17.71 2.31
C TRP A 835 -6.60 17.05 3.66
N SER A 836 -5.50 16.32 3.83
CA SER A 836 -5.17 15.61 5.07
C SER A 836 -4.69 16.50 6.22
N LEU A 837 -4.40 17.79 5.98
CA LEU A 837 -3.94 18.71 7.03
C LEU A 837 -4.88 18.77 8.23
N TYR A 838 -6.21 18.66 8.02
CA TYR A 838 -7.16 18.66 9.13
C TYR A 838 -6.95 17.49 10.10
N GLN A 839 -6.25 16.42 9.70
CA GLN A 839 -5.94 15.29 10.57
C GLN A 839 -4.77 15.60 11.51
N GLN A 840 -3.88 16.51 11.10
CA GLN A 840 -2.61 16.78 11.78
C GLN A 840 -2.53 18.18 12.40
N MET A 841 -3.45 19.08 12.05
CA MET A 841 -3.49 20.49 12.47
C MET A 841 -4.86 20.84 13.05
N PRO A 842 -4.99 21.80 14.00
CA PRO A 842 -6.22 22.05 14.75
C PRO A 842 -7.29 22.83 13.98
N PHE A 843 -7.84 22.25 12.91
CA PHE A 843 -9.02 22.76 12.20
C PHE A 843 -9.88 21.64 11.62
N LEU A 844 -11.08 21.95 11.15
CA LEU A 844 -11.91 21.03 10.36
C LEU A 844 -12.43 21.76 9.13
N TRP A 845 -12.44 21.08 7.97
CA TRP A 845 -13.04 21.63 6.75
C TRP A 845 -14.51 22.04 6.93
N THR A 846 -15.24 21.34 7.80
CA THR A 846 -16.64 21.63 8.15
C THR A 846 -16.83 22.88 9.01
N LEU A 847 -15.76 23.41 9.61
CA LEU A 847 -15.77 24.61 10.46
C LEU A 847 -15.28 25.87 9.74
N LEU A 848 -14.72 25.74 8.53
CA LEU A 848 -14.43 26.91 7.71
C LEU A 848 -15.74 27.63 7.39
N ALA A 849 -15.71 28.97 7.44
CA ALA A 849 -16.89 29.75 7.16
C ALA A 849 -17.32 29.57 5.71
N VAL A 850 -18.63 29.43 5.48
CA VAL A 850 -19.20 29.39 4.13
C VAL A 850 -18.82 30.65 3.34
N LYS A 851 -18.72 31.80 4.02
CA LYS A 851 -18.28 33.06 3.41
C LYS A 851 -16.83 33.01 2.92
N ASP A 852 -15.92 32.42 3.69
CA ASP A 852 -14.52 32.29 3.27
C ASP A 852 -14.36 31.37 2.05
N TRP A 853 -15.18 30.31 1.97
CA TRP A 853 -15.27 29.48 0.77
C TRP A 853 -15.75 30.26 -0.46
N LEU A 854 -16.79 31.08 -0.31
CA LEU A 854 -17.29 31.90 -1.42
C LEU A 854 -16.23 32.87 -1.91
N GLU A 855 -15.61 33.61 -1.00
CA GLU A 855 -14.61 34.63 -1.35
C GLU A 855 -13.38 34.01 -2.00
N ALA A 856 -12.86 32.90 -1.45
CA ALA A 856 -11.75 32.16 -2.05
C ALA A 856 -12.11 31.63 -3.45
N ALA A 857 -13.28 31.02 -3.62
CA ALA A 857 -13.71 30.49 -4.91
C ALA A 857 -13.98 31.60 -5.94
N THR A 858 -14.50 32.75 -5.49
CA THR A 858 -14.73 33.93 -6.34
C THR A 858 -13.41 34.50 -6.84
N ALA A 859 -12.44 34.68 -5.94
CA ALA A 859 -11.11 35.15 -6.32
C ALA A 859 -10.44 34.20 -7.31
N TYR A 860 -10.48 32.88 -7.04
CA TYR A 860 -9.80 31.90 -7.87
C TYR A 860 -10.46 31.70 -9.24
N PHE A 861 -11.74 31.33 -9.28
CA PHE A 861 -12.42 31.06 -10.55
C PHE A 861 -12.69 32.35 -11.33
N GLY A 862 -12.92 33.49 -10.67
CA GLY A 862 -13.05 34.80 -11.32
C GLY A 862 -11.75 35.26 -11.98
N GLY A 863 -10.59 35.03 -11.34
CA GLY A 863 -9.28 35.26 -11.93
C GLY A 863 -9.02 34.40 -13.17
N LEU A 864 -9.39 33.11 -13.11
CA LEU A 864 -9.32 32.21 -14.27
C LEU A 864 -10.26 32.62 -15.40
N GLN A 865 -11.50 33.03 -15.09
CA GLN A 865 -12.43 33.56 -16.10
C GLN A 865 -11.85 34.77 -16.81
N THR A 866 -11.23 35.70 -16.05
CA THR A 866 -10.61 36.91 -16.61
C THR A 866 -9.43 36.56 -17.51
N THR A 867 -8.59 35.62 -17.08
CA THR A 867 -7.40 35.17 -17.83
C THR A 867 -7.77 34.44 -19.12
N LEU A 868 -8.82 33.60 -19.07
CA LEU A 868 -9.28 32.77 -20.18
C LEU A 868 -10.37 33.42 -21.04
N ALA A 869 -10.77 34.67 -20.75
CA ALA A 869 -11.86 35.37 -21.44
C ALA A 869 -11.66 35.51 -22.96
N LYS A 870 -10.41 35.43 -23.45
CA LYS A 870 -10.06 35.54 -24.87
C LYS A 870 -10.13 34.21 -25.63
N LEU A 871 -10.38 33.09 -24.95
CA LEU A 871 -10.50 31.76 -25.55
C LEU A 871 -11.99 31.41 -25.68
N ASP A 872 -12.41 30.95 -26.87
CA ASP A 872 -13.82 30.61 -27.16
C ASP A 872 -14.39 29.54 -26.20
N ALA A 873 -13.54 28.67 -25.65
CA ALA A 873 -13.91 27.64 -24.67
C ALA A 873 -13.55 27.98 -23.21
N GLY A 874 -13.16 29.23 -22.93
CA GLY A 874 -12.65 29.64 -21.61
C GLY A 874 -13.63 29.38 -20.45
N GLU A 875 -14.90 29.74 -20.63
CA GLU A 875 -15.94 29.52 -19.61
C GLU A 875 -16.19 28.02 -19.36
N GLU A 876 -16.14 27.18 -20.41
CA GLU A 876 -16.29 25.73 -20.28
C GLU A 876 -15.12 25.09 -19.54
N ILE A 877 -13.89 25.56 -19.79
CA ILE A 877 -12.69 25.12 -19.07
C ILE A 877 -12.81 25.44 -17.58
N VAL A 878 -13.18 26.67 -17.22
CA VAL A 878 -13.32 27.06 -15.80
C VAL A 878 -14.43 26.26 -15.12
N PHE A 879 -15.56 26.06 -15.78
CA PHE A 879 -16.64 25.23 -15.25
C PHE A 879 -16.19 23.77 -15.09
N GLY A 880 -15.42 23.23 -16.04
CA GLY A 880 -14.83 21.89 -15.96
C GLY A 880 -13.86 21.72 -14.78
N LEU A 881 -13.04 22.74 -14.50
CA LEU A 881 -12.18 22.78 -13.31
C LEU A 881 -12.99 22.80 -12.00
N PHE A 882 -14.08 23.58 -11.96
CA PHE A 882 -14.99 23.60 -10.82
C PHE A 882 -15.69 22.25 -10.61
N GLN A 883 -16.20 21.62 -11.68
CA GLN A 883 -16.81 20.28 -11.57
C GLN A 883 -15.79 19.24 -11.11
N SER A 884 -14.56 19.28 -11.64
CA SER A 884 -13.47 18.41 -11.16
C SER A 884 -13.19 18.60 -9.66
N PHE A 885 -13.22 19.84 -9.15
CA PHE A 885 -13.08 20.11 -7.72
C PHE A 885 -14.28 19.57 -6.90
N ARG A 886 -15.51 19.77 -7.39
CA ARG A 886 -16.73 19.27 -6.76
C ARG A 886 -16.76 17.76 -6.68
N GLU A 887 -16.40 17.07 -7.77
CA GLU A 887 -16.33 15.61 -7.83
C GLU A 887 -15.27 15.08 -6.86
N ARG A 888 -14.06 15.65 -6.89
CA ARG A 888 -12.98 15.28 -5.96
C ARG A 888 -13.44 15.39 -4.51
N THR A 889 -13.92 16.55 -4.08
CA THR A 889 -14.35 16.78 -2.67
C THR A 889 -15.55 15.91 -2.27
N SER A 890 -16.57 15.81 -3.13
CA SER A 890 -17.79 15.05 -2.86
C SER A 890 -17.56 13.54 -2.81
N ALA A 891 -16.59 13.03 -3.58
CA ALA A 891 -16.17 11.63 -3.51
C ALA A 891 -15.52 11.31 -2.16
N ARG A 892 -14.71 12.22 -1.58
CA ARG A 892 -14.14 12.01 -0.23
C ARG A 892 -15.22 12.06 0.83
N ARG A 893 -16.09 13.08 0.76
CA ARG A 893 -17.12 13.36 1.75
C ARG A 893 -18.34 14.02 1.10
N PHE A 894 -19.48 13.34 1.13
CA PHE A 894 -20.72 13.82 0.50
C PHE A 894 -21.25 15.13 1.12
N TYR A 895 -20.86 15.49 2.35
CA TYR A 895 -21.29 16.75 2.99
C TYR A 895 -20.79 18.02 2.29
N TRP A 896 -19.90 17.89 1.30
CA TRP A 896 -19.49 18.99 0.43
C TRP A 896 -20.53 19.34 -0.63
N ARG A 897 -21.43 18.42 -0.98
CA ARG A 897 -22.43 18.66 -2.04
C ARG A 897 -23.25 19.92 -1.80
N PRO A 898 -23.81 20.19 -0.61
CA PRO A 898 -24.57 21.43 -0.38
C PRO A 898 -23.73 22.71 -0.51
N LEU A 899 -22.46 22.68 -0.07
CA LEU A 899 -21.55 23.81 -0.21
C LEU A 899 -21.21 24.05 -1.69
N CYS A 900 -20.84 23.02 -2.43
CA CYS A 900 -20.55 23.12 -3.86
C CYS A 900 -21.77 23.54 -4.68
N ASP A 901 -22.96 23.04 -4.35
CA ASP A 901 -24.22 23.48 -4.96
C ASP A 901 -24.39 25.00 -4.79
N TRP A 902 -24.20 25.50 -3.58
CA TRP A 902 -24.33 26.92 -3.27
C TRP A 902 -23.24 27.78 -3.95
N LEU A 903 -22.00 27.30 -4.00
CA LEU A 903 -20.92 27.97 -4.75
C LEU A 903 -21.22 28.01 -6.25
N GLN A 904 -21.76 26.95 -6.83
CA GLN A 904 -22.11 26.91 -8.26
C GLN A 904 -23.14 27.97 -8.62
N GLU A 905 -24.20 28.14 -7.82
CA GLU A 905 -25.23 29.16 -8.05
C GLU A 905 -24.66 30.58 -8.06
N ARG A 906 -23.66 30.84 -7.23
CA ARG A 906 -23.05 32.18 -7.09
C ARG A 906 -21.99 32.46 -8.16
N LEU A 907 -21.18 31.47 -8.51
CA LEU A 907 -20.07 31.62 -9.46
C LEU A 907 -20.50 31.46 -10.92
N PHE A 908 -21.54 30.65 -11.18
CA PHE A 908 -22.00 30.30 -12.52
C PHE A 908 -23.52 30.46 -12.64
N PRO A 909 -24.05 31.70 -12.58
CA PRO A 909 -25.49 31.96 -12.59
C PRO A 909 -26.20 31.41 -13.85
N ASN A 910 -25.47 31.28 -14.97
CA ASN A 910 -25.98 30.72 -16.23
C ASN A 910 -26.07 29.18 -16.24
N ARG A 911 -25.59 28.49 -15.20
CA ARG A 911 -25.54 27.02 -15.11
C ARG A 911 -26.40 26.53 -13.93
N PRO A 912 -27.72 26.36 -14.12
CA PRO A 912 -28.63 26.02 -13.03
C PRO A 912 -28.34 24.65 -12.42
N LEU A 913 -28.60 24.52 -11.12
CA LEU A 913 -28.45 23.25 -10.41
C LEU A 913 -29.50 22.21 -10.85
N PRO A 914 -29.15 20.92 -10.87
CA PRO A 914 -30.11 19.84 -11.08
C PRO A 914 -31.25 19.88 -10.04
N LYS A 915 -32.46 19.48 -10.42
CA LYS A 915 -33.61 19.39 -9.49
C LYS A 915 -33.36 18.41 -8.33
N SER A 916 -32.47 17.44 -8.51
CA SER A 916 -32.08 16.43 -7.52
C SER A 916 -31.04 16.91 -6.51
N SER A 917 -30.48 18.12 -6.68
CA SER A 917 -29.44 18.64 -5.78
C SER A 917 -29.97 18.85 -4.36
N ASP A 918 -29.11 18.65 -3.35
CA ASP A 918 -29.53 18.71 -1.94
C ASP A 918 -30.00 20.10 -1.54
N LEU A 919 -29.38 21.15 -2.09
CA LEU A 919 -29.79 22.54 -1.88
C LEU A 919 -31.17 22.84 -2.48
N ASN A 920 -31.43 22.38 -3.71
CA ASN A 920 -32.73 22.55 -4.36
C ASN A 920 -33.85 21.81 -3.61
N ARG A 921 -33.56 20.59 -3.13
CA ARG A 921 -34.49 19.82 -2.29
C ARG A 921 -34.79 20.53 -0.97
N ALA A 922 -33.76 21.10 -0.32
CA ALA A 922 -33.93 21.85 0.93
C ALA A 922 -34.83 23.09 0.75
N ARG A 923 -34.72 23.81 -0.37
CA ARG A 923 -35.56 24.98 -0.67
C ARG A 923 -37.01 24.61 -1.01
N ARG A 924 -37.24 23.55 -1.79
CA ARG A 924 -38.58 23.15 -2.24
C ARG A 924 -39.36 22.35 -1.20
N SER A 925 -38.67 21.54 -0.41
CA SER A 925 -39.30 20.56 0.48
C SER A 925 -38.44 20.33 1.73
N SER A 926 -38.23 21.40 2.52
CA SER A 926 -37.43 21.37 3.75
C SER A 926 -37.86 20.25 4.70
N GLN A 927 -39.17 20.01 4.86
CA GLN A 927 -39.71 18.93 5.70
C GLN A 927 -39.24 17.53 5.27
N VAL A 928 -39.17 17.24 3.97
CA VAL A 928 -38.73 15.92 3.45
C VAL A 928 -37.23 15.72 3.66
N VAL A 929 -36.45 16.80 3.59
CA VAL A 929 -35.02 16.76 3.89
C VAL A 929 -34.80 16.56 5.40
N GLU A 930 -35.61 17.20 6.24
CA GLU A 930 -35.57 17.05 7.70
C GLU A 930 -35.93 15.63 8.17
N GLN A 931 -36.87 14.94 7.52
CA GLN A 931 -37.23 13.54 7.84
C GLN A 931 -36.04 12.57 7.75
N GLN A 932 -35.01 12.90 6.97
CA GLN A 932 -33.79 12.08 6.90
C GLN A 932 -33.03 12.05 8.24
N ILE A 933 -33.17 13.09 9.07
CA ILE A 933 -32.52 13.17 10.39
C ILE A 933 -33.05 12.05 11.30
N GLU A 934 -34.36 11.83 11.32
CA GLU A 934 -34.99 10.80 12.17
C GLU A 934 -34.58 9.38 11.77
N GLN A 935 -34.44 9.12 10.46
CA GLN A 935 -33.93 7.84 9.97
C GLN A 935 -32.48 7.62 10.40
N ARG A 936 -31.65 8.66 10.29
CA ARG A 936 -30.22 8.62 10.65
C ARG A 936 -30.01 8.50 12.16
N GLU A 937 -30.90 9.07 12.97
CA GLU A 937 -30.85 8.95 14.43
C GLU A 937 -31.16 7.52 14.88
N ARG A 938 -32.13 6.86 14.24
CA ARG A 938 -32.38 5.43 14.46
C ARG A 938 -31.16 4.58 14.11
N GLY A 939 -30.44 4.92 13.04
CA GLY A 939 -29.17 4.29 12.68
C GLY A 939 -28.09 4.48 13.75
N LEU A 940 -27.93 5.70 14.29
CA LEU A 940 -27.03 6.00 15.41
C LEU A 940 -27.35 5.08 16.61
N MET A 941 -28.62 4.97 17.01
CA MET A 941 -29.01 4.11 18.12
C MET A 941 -28.79 2.62 17.84
N GLY A 942 -28.91 2.18 16.58
CA GLY A 942 -28.67 0.79 16.19
C GLY A 942 -27.19 0.39 16.15
N ARG A 943 -26.27 1.36 16.06
CA ARG A 943 -24.83 1.12 16.01
C ARG A 943 -24.14 1.09 17.38
N HIS A 944 -24.78 1.59 18.43
CA HIS A 944 -24.17 1.76 19.76
C HIS A 944 -24.87 0.95 20.84
N ASP A 945 -24.07 0.34 21.71
CA ASP A 945 -24.57 -0.46 22.84
C ASP A 945 -25.17 0.41 23.94
N ALA A 946 -26.15 -0.12 24.68
CA ALA A 946 -26.78 0.58 25.80
C ALA A 946 -25.83 0.88 26.98
N GLU A 947 -24.73 0.13 27.09
CA GLU A 947 -23.70 0.32 28.14
C GLU A 947 -22.45 1.05 27.64
N GLU A 948 -22.43 1.51 26.38
CA GLU A 948 -21.31 2.28 25.84
C GLU A 948 -21.23 3.66 26.50
N LYS A 949 -20.02 4.10 26.84
CA LYS A 949 -19.82 5.44 27.41
C LYS A 949 -19.81 6.47 26.29
N TRP A 950 -20.87 7.27 26.19
CA TRP A 950 -20.96 8.33 25.20
C TRP A 950 -20.01 9.48 25.56
N PRO A 951 -19.37 10.10 24.57
CA PRO A 951 -18.47 11.22 24.82
C PRO A 951 -19.21 12.46 25.31
N GLU A 952 -18.69 13.03 26.39
CA GLU A 952 -19.17 14.31 26.94
C GLU A 952 -18.44 15.48 26.27
N SER A 953 -19.11 16.63 26.19
CA SER A 953 -18.53 17.85 25.66
C SER A 953 -19.17 19.06 26.32
N VAL A 954 -18.33 19.94 26.88
CA VAL A 954 -18.78 21.16 27.56
C VAL A 954 -18.90 22.30 26.54
N GLU A 955 -17.95 22.41 25.61
CA GLU A 955 -17.92 23.49 24.62
C GLU A 955 -19.11 23.38 23.65
N VAL A 956 -19.39 22.20 23.10
CA VAL A 956 -20.54 21.99 22.18
C VAL A 956 -21.86 22.28 22.89
N MET A 957 -21.96 21.93 24.16
CA MET A 957 -23.16 22.20 24.96
C MET A 957 -23.32 23.68 25.31
N GLY A 958 -22.22 24.45 25.35
CA GLY A 958 -22.26 25.92 25.43
C GLY A 958 -22.99 26.56 24.25
N TRP A 959 -22.78 26.04 23.03
CA TRP A 959 -23.41 26.52 21.78
C TRP A 959 -24.81 25.97 21.51
N ARG A 960 -25.34 25.12 22.39
CA ARG A 960 -26.65 24.48 22.20
C ARG A 960 -27.80 25.48 22.15
N ARG A 961 -27.68 26.63 22.81
CA ARG A 961 -28.75 27.65 22.84
C ARG A 961 -28.88 28.36 21.49
N ASP A 962 -27.81 28.38 20.70
CA ASP A 962 -27.75 29.10 19.43
C ASP A 962 -28.31 28.29 18.26
N ILE A 963 -28.40 26.96 18.39
CA ILE A 963 -29.06 26.10 17.41
C ILE A 963 -30.60 26.08 17.62
N ALA A 964 -31.34 25.75 16.56
CA ALA A 964 -32.81 25.74 16.57
C ALA A 964 -33.38 24.79 17.64
N PRO A 965 -34.47 25.16 18.35
CA PRO A 965 -35.01 24.40 19.49
C PRO A 965 -35.22 22.90 19.24
N LYS A 966 -35.70 22.54 18.05
CA LYS A 966 -35.95 21.14 17.64
C LYS A 966 -34.69 20.27 17.57
N TYR A 967 -33.51 20.86 17.35
CA TYR A 967 -32.23 20.15 17.24
C TYR A 967 -31.42 20.16 18.55
N ARG A 968 -32.01 20.63 19.65
CA ARG A 968 -31.34 20.68 20.97
C ARG A 968 -31.44 19.38 21.75
N PHE A 969 -32.28 18.43 21.32
CA PHE A 969 -32.51 17.14 21.99
C PHE A 969 -32.73 17.23 23.51
N ALA A 970 -33.47 18.26 23.96
CA ALA A 970 -33.68 18.52 25.39
C ALA A 970 -34.54 17.51 26.13
N HIS A 971 -35.24 16.66 25.39
CA HIS A 971 -36.04 15.57 25.92
C HIS A 971 -35.19 14.33 26.30
N LEU A 972 -33.93 14.23 25.85
CA LEU A 972 -33.04 13.11 26.15
C LEU A 972 -32.19 13.37 27.40
N ALA A 973 -31.65 12.32 28.00
CA ALA A 973 -30.71 12.42 29.11
C ALA A 973 -29.44 13.22 28.70
N PRO A 974 -28.83 14.00 29.61
CA PRO A 974 -27.70 14.90 29.28
C PRO A 974 -26.54 14.25 28.54
N PHE A 975 -26.20 13.00 28.84
CA PHE A 975 -25.06 12.30 28.24
C PHE A 975 -25.27 11.94 26.75
N TYR A 976 -26.52 11.88 26.26
CA TYR A 976 -26.83 11.63 24.85
C TYR A 976 -26.81 12.89 23.97
N GLN A 977 -26.85 14.07 24.61
CA GLN A 977 -27.07 15.35 23.93
C GLN A 977 -25.85 15.84 23.13
N PRO A 978 -24.60 15.73 23.60
CA PRO A 978 -23.44 16.26 22.88
C PRO A 978 -23.29 15.70 21.48
N VAL A 979 -23.29 14.36 21.33
CA VAL A 979 -23.17 13.67 20.04
C VAL A 979 -24.26 14.08 19.05
N ARG A 980 -25.50 14.23 19.53
CA ARG A 980 -26.64 14.63 18.68
C ARG A 980 -26.62 16.10 18.29
N CYS A 981 -26.18 16.98 19.18
CA CYS A 981 -26.10 18.43 18.91
C CYS A 981 -24.91 18.80 18.02
N ALA A 982 -23.80 18.05 18.07
CA ALA A 982 -22.54 18.40 17.42
C ALA A 982 -22.63 18.77 15.93
N PRO A 983 -23.38 18.05 15.07
CA PRO A 983 -23.46 18.38 13.65
C PRO A 983 -24.18 19.71 13.41
N PHE A 984 -25.19 20.02 14.21
CA PHE A 984 -25.95 21.27 14.13
C PHE A 984 -25.13 22.47 14.63
N VAL A 985 -24.38 22.30 15.73
CA VAL A 985 -23.45 23.32 16.22
C VAL A 985 -22.38 23.60 15.16
N THR A 986 -21.80 22.55 14.56
CA THR A 986 -20.80 22.69 13.49
C THR A 986 -21.35 23.46 12.29
N ALA A 987 -22.56 23.12 11.83
CA ALA A 987 -23.21 23.83 10.73
C ALA A 987 -23.49 25.29 11.09
N TYR A 988 -23.98 25.57 12.30
CA TYR A 988 -24.23 26.92 12.78
C TYR A 988 -22.97 27.78 12.79
N LEU A 989 -21.85 27.27 13.31
CA LEU A 989 -20.57 28.00 13.35
C LEU A 989 -20.08 28.35 11.93
N SER A 990 -20.10 27.38 11.01
CA SER A 990 -19.68 27.57 9.61
C SER A 990 -20.57 28.55 8.85
N LEU A 991 -21.91 28.48 9.05
CA LEU A 991 -22.86 29.38 8.41
C LEU A 991 -22.72 30.84 8.88
N ASN A 992 -22.40 31.05 10.15
CA ASN A 992 -22.27 32.39 10.75
C ASN A 992 -20.84 32.93 10.76
N GLY A 993 -19.85 32.15 10.28
CA GLY A 993 -18.45 32.57 10.26
C GLY A 993 -17.84 32.77 11.64
N ILE A 994 -18.26 31.94 12.61
CA ILE A 994 -17.74 32.00 13.98
C ILE A 994 -16.49 31.13 14.06
N THR A 995 -15.35 31.75 14.37
CA THR A 995 -14.08 31.03 14.55
C THR A 995 -14.09 30.27 15.88
N PRO A 996 -14.05 28.93 15.86
CA PRO A 996 -14.05 28.13 17.08
C PRO A 996 -12.67 28.17 17.76
N ASN A 997 -12.65 28.07 19.09
CA ASN A 997 -11.42 27.84 19.85
C ASN A 997 -10.89 26.41 19.63
N GLU A 998 -9.61 26.16 19.93
CA GLU A 998 -8.97 24.85 19.71
C GLU A 998 -9.67 23.72 20.49
N ARG A 999 -10.21 24.03 21.67
CA ARG A 999 -10.92 23.07 22.51
C ARG A 999 -12.23 22.59 21.88
N LEU A 1000 -13.03 23.49 21.30
CA LEU A 1000 -14.27 23.15 20.61
C LEU A 1000 -13.96 22.32 19.36
N ILE A 1001 -12.90 22.65 18.61
CA ILE A 1001 -12.46 21.86 17.46
C ILE A 1001 -12.12 20.43 17.90
N TYR A 1002 -11.41 20.28 19.02
CA TYR A 1002 -11.10 18.99 19.60
C TYR A 1002 -12.35 18.20 20.01
N GLU A 1003 -13.24 18.80 20.80
CA GLU A 1003 -14.46 18.13 21.26
C GLU A 1003 -15.32 17.68 20.06
N LEU A 1004 -15.43 18.52 19.02
CA LEU A 1004 -16.12 18.16 17.77
C LEU A 1004 -15.46 16.99 17.03
N ARG A 1005 -14.11 16.89 17.01
CA ARG A 1005 -13.41 15.72 16.43
C ARG A 1005 -13.74 14.45 17.18
N LEU A 1006 -13.77 14.51 18.50
CA LEU A 1006 -14.04 13.35 19.33
C LEU A 1006 -15.48 12.86 19.12
N LEU A 1007 -16.45 13.78 19.10
CA LEU A 1007 -17.85 13.48 18.80
C LEU A 1007 -18.03 12.93 17.38
N ARG A 1008 -17.30 13.47 16.39
CA ARG A 1008 -17.28 12.96 15.02
C ARG A 1008 -16.61 11.59 14.90
N ALA A 1009 -15.56 11.31 15.68
CA ALA A 1009 -14.88 10.02 15.68
C ALA A 1009 -15.73 8.92 16.34
N PHE A 1010 -16.57 9.29 17.32
CA PHE A 1010 -17.50 8.38 17.97
C PHE A 1010 -18.54 7.80 17.00
N ASP A 1011 -19.25 8.67 16.25
CA ASP A 1011 -20.10 8.23 15.13
C ASP A 1011 -19.96 9.19 13.94
N ARG A 1012 -19.06 8.82 13.02
CA ARG A 1012 -18.82 9.60 11.80
C ARG A 1012 -20.01 9.58 10.85
N GLU A 1013 -20.74 8.47 10.81
CA GLU A 1013 -21.88 8.32 9.92
C GLU A 1013 -22.98 9.28 10.32
N TRP A 1014 -23.37 9.34 11.60
CA TRP A 1014 -24.29 10.33 12.13
C TRP A 1014 -23.79 11.75 11.89
N PHE A 1015 -22.54 12.05 12.28
CA PHE A 1015 -22.02 13.40 12.25
C PHE A 1015 -21.99 13.98 10.83
N ASP A 1016 -21.31 13.29 9.90
CA ASP A 1016 -21.10 13.78 8.54
C ASP A 1016 -22.45 13.87 7.78
N ASN A 1017 -23.36 12.92 8.02
CA ASN A 1017 -24.67 12.90 7.38
C ASN A 1017 -25.56 14.06 7.84
N VAL A 1018 -25.72 14.22 9.15
CA VAL A 1018 -26.60 15.25 9.70
C VAL A 1018 -26.02 16.63 9.47
N TYR A 1019 -24.69 16.80 9.50
CA TYR A 1019 -24.03 18.05 9.13
C TYR A 1019 -24.38 18.47 7.69
N ALA A 1020 -24.35 17.54 6.72
CA ALA A 1020 -24.73 17.84 5.33
C ALA A 1020 -26.17 18.38 5.23
N VAL A 1021 -27.10 17.75 5.95
CA VAL A 1021 -28.51 18.16 5.98
C VAL A 1021 -28.67 19.54 6.65
N ALA A 1022 -28.04 19.74 7.80
CA ALA A 1022 -28.09 21.00 8.53
C ALA A 1022 -27.49 22.15 7.72
N LEU A 1023 -26.37 21.92 7.04
CA LEU A 1023 -25.74 22.89 6.14
C LEU A 1023 -26.65 23.21 4.95
N ALA A 1024 -27.25 22.21 4.29
CA ALA A 1024 -28.18 22.42 3.17
C ALA A 1024 -29.40 23.28 3.57
N LEU A 1025 -30.00 23.00 4.73
CA LEU A 1025 -31.13 23.77 5.26
C LEU A 1025 -30.73 25.22 5.60
N GLY A 1026 -29.54 25.41 6.18
CA GLY A 1026 -29.04 26.75 6.49
C GLY A 1026 -28.66 27.57 5.25
N LEU A 1027 -28.02 26.95 4.26
CA LEU A 1027 -27.70 27.59 2.97
C LEU A 1027 -28.96 27.93 2.18
N ALA A 1028 -30.00 27.11 2.26
CA ALA A 1028 -31.29 27.37 1.61
C ALA A 1028 -31.96 28.66 2.12
N GLN A 1029 -31.69 29.06 3.38
CA GLN A 1029 -32.23 30.28 4.00
C GLN A 1029 -31.44 31.55 3.65
N LYS A 1030 -30.17 31.42 3.26
CA LYS A 1030 -29.37 32.55 2.77
C LYS A 1030 -29.80 32.85 1.32
N SER A 1031 -30.53 33.95 1.11
CA SER A 1031 -31.06 34.34 -0.20
C SER A 1031 -29.93 34.48 -1.25
N ALA A 1032 -30.29 34.37 -2.53
CA ALA A 1032 -29.37 34.57 -3.66
C ALA A 1032 -28.89 36.03 -3.82
N GLU A 1033 -29.40 36.96 -3.01
CA GLU A 1033 -29.16 38.41 -3.12
C GLU A 1033 -28.20 38.99 -2.05
N SER A 1034 -27.63 38.14 -1.17
CA SER A 1034 -26.64 38.58 -0.15
C SER A 1034 -25.20 38.32 -0.54
#